data_AF-A0AAV0UFL6-F1
#
_entry.id   AF-A0AAV0UFL6-F1
#
_cell.length_a   1.000
_cell.length_b   1.000
_cell.length_c   1.000
_cell.angle_alpha   90.00
_cell.angle_beta   90.00
_cell.angle_gamma   90.00
#
_symmetry.space_group_name_H-M   'P 1'
#
loop_
_entity.id
_entity.type
_entity.pdbx_description
1 polymer ?
#
loop_
_entity_poly.entity_id
_entity_poly.type
_entity_poly.pdbx_seq_one_letter_code
_entity_poly.pdbx_strand_id
1 'polypeptide(L)'
;MSTTQQDAAAANANPSGTIKTSVSIYFSILVAGVLLFECLRTRFRHVYDSRRQEEHVFNVSTLNPPRDRPFSWILTGFQVSDDEILHKCGLDTLTFIRFLRLGQKLALLAVGCSAVLFPLYATASVTTSTDQSSSDPLTRISMSNLPERSGRLWAPTVVAFVIAIFAMRLLAKEYKLYVRYRHRVLSKMEAPQYSVLMTDLPLHLRTRQTLEKYMSTIFPSSIRNVYVALECATLEKLVGQREKVRGALEHALVKCEVSRKRPRHREGRSWTGMLMCKPGSRGYEVDSIDYFQDQLATLNEKVAREICSIEDAQSKLAIQIEEHERDMGSFDDEDELELLQTEAGRRETNTKSTQDVDPKKAPLLSRRGRAEQLRNSFGNNDDDDIDDKKARRQEQEMNQEEREQIRKERPIRAMRRAAFVSFTSLMSTQVAQQTLQSEDLACMAVMPAPHEDDINWGNIGLQYRTRAFGMLISSLISAVIVLFWTIPTAFVASLATVESLRRALPFLNTAFDEYPLLQDIFKQIAPLALVALSGLAPIVFNFLSGREGHPSKTEVRAALFTKLGYFQLVQIFFVTVIVGTILDSLKEILDQPKKLVSMLGRSMPQQSTFFISYVIVQTGLGLVLELLRVVPLVMSALFALLAPKHTRRERNSAWFGLRNIGQTDPFDPTNTLADCFLVLLVTLTFAPIAPLVCYFTWFFFFASEIVYRRQVLRVYKPTCFALGAYWPRMFKFCIIALVVAQLTLIGILSLKQTTVPPIFVIVLIVIVLLFNYHVITLYPRAAKYLPLMDCVRLDSARGLHEPTTPKFFFLDNVYRQPAMNQRVPIRADYRMLVNDYNEETALSSSEIHSLEDQQVVMSAV
;
A
#
# COMPACT_ATOMS: atom_id res chain seq x y z
N MET A 1 -18.75 11.73 13.50
CA MET A 1 -18.62 12.85 12.55
C MET A 1 -19.70 13.91 12.73
N SER A 2 -20.94 13.57 13.10
CA SER A 2 -21.93 14.59 13.53
C SER A 2 -21.50 15.31 14.82
N THR A 3 -20.89 14.58 15.77
CA THR A 3 -20.40 15.14 17.03
C THR A 3 -19.29 16.15 16.76
N THR A 4 -18.29 15.78 15.96
CA THR A 4 -17.23 16.71 15.51
C THR A 4 -17.77 17.93 14.77
N GLN A 5 -18.92 17.84 14.10
CA GLN A 5 -19.56 18.97 13.39
C GLN A 5 -20.34 19.89 14.36
N GLN A 6 -21.04 19.32 15.35
CA GLN A 6 -21.66 20.10 16.44
C GLN A 6 -20.60 20.74 17.34
N ASP A 7 -19.51 20.02 17.63
CA ASP A 7 -18.34 20.53 18.35
C ASP A 7 -17.66 21.66 17.58
N ALA A 8 -17.62 21.58 16.24
CA ALA A 8 -17.11 22.67 15.40
C ALA A 8 -17.97 23.94 15.53
N ALA A 9 -19.30 23.82 15.51
CA ALA A 9 -20.21 24.94 15.71
C ALA A 9 -20.08 25.54 17.13
N ALA A 10 -20.00 24.70 18.16
CA ALA A 10 -19.81 25.12 19.55
C ALA A 10 -18.44 25.78 19.78
N ALA A 11 -17.38 25.25 19.16
CA ALA A 11 -16.03 25.82 19.24
C ALA A 11 -15.96 27.24 18.68
N ASN A 12 -16.77 27.53 17.66
CA ASN A 12 -16.84 28.84 17.00
C ASN A 12 -17.59 29.90 17.83
N ALA A 13 -18.37 29.50 18.84
CA ALA A 13 -19.08 30.45 19.71
C ALA A 13 -18.13 31.23 20.65
N ASN A 14 -17.01 30.62 21.07
CA ASN A 14 -15.97 31.24 21.90
C ASN A 14 -14.57 30.71 21.49
N PRO A 15 -14.02 31.11 20.33
CA PRO A 15 -12.77 30.59 19.79
C PRO A 15 -11.57 30.70 20.74
N SER A 16 -11.46 31.79 21.49
CA SER A 16 -10.35 32.05 22.42
C SER A 16 -10.37 31.10 23.61
N GLY A 17 -11.55 30.90 24.19
CA GLY A 17 -11.79 29.93 25.26
C GLY A 17 -11.47 28.51 24.82
N THR A 18 -12.00 28.09 23.66
CA THR A 18 -11.83 26.73 23.13
C THR A 18 -10.37 26.37 22.86
N ILE A 19 -9.59 27.30 22.29
CA ILE A 19 -8.17 27.05 22.03
C ILE A 19 -7.40 26.99 23.35
N LYS A 20 -7.67 27.90 24.29
CA LYS A 20 -7.00 27.91 25.61
C LYS A 20 -7.26 26.60 26.38
N THR A 21 -8.50 26.13 26.40
CA THR A 21 -8.87 24.86 27.05
C THR A 21 -8.22 23.67 26.33
N SER A 22 -8.28 23.63 25.00
CA SER A 22 -7.66 22.57 24.19
C SER A 22 -6.15 22.50 24.41
N VAL A 23 -5.44 23.63 24.35
CA VAL A 23 -3.99 23.68 24.60
C VAL A 23 -3.70 23.20 26.02
N SER A 24 -4.43 23.69 27.03
CA SER A 24 -4.22 23.29 28.43
C SER A 24 -4.35 21.77 28.61
N ILE A 25 -5.39 21.15 28.04
CA ILE A 25 -5.66 19.72 28.16
C ILE A 25 -4.64 18.91 27.37
N TYR A 26 -4.52 19.14 26.07
CA TYR A 26 -3.73 18.27 25.18
C TYR A 26 -2.22 18.48 25.31
N PHE A 27 -1.75 19.67 25.68
CA PHE A 27 -0.34 19.87 26.01
C PHE A 27 0.02 19.17 27.33
N SER A 28 -0.87 19.19 28.33
CA SER A 28 -0.68 18.42 29.56
C SER A 28 -0.62 16.92 29.28
N ILE A 29 -1.49 16.41 28.41
CA ILE A 29 -1.46 15.01 27.93
C ILE A 29 -0.14 14.72 27.19
N LEU A 30 0.34 15.64 26.35
CA LEU A 30 1.62 15.49 25.65
C LEU A 30 2.79 15.33 26.63
N VAL A 31 2.91 16.23 27.59
CA VAL A 31 3.98 16.21 28.58
C VAL A 31 3.89 14.95 29.45
N ALA A 32 2.71 14.64 29.98
CA ALA A 32 2.50 13.43 30.78
C ALA A 32 2.78 12.15 29.98
N GLY A 33 2.37 12.10 28.72
CA GLY A 33 2.59 10.98 27.81
C GLY A 33 4.07 10.75 27.50
N VAL A 34 4.83 11.82 27.28
CA VAL A 34 6.29 11.74 27.07
C VAL A 34 7.01 11.28 28.34
N LEU A 35 6.61 11.78 29.52
CA LEU A 35 7.16 11.33 30.80
C LEU A 35 6.84 9.86 31.07
N LEU A 36 5.59 9.44 30.81
CA LEU A 36 5.18 8.05 30.90
C LEU A 36 5.98 7.18 29.94
N PHE A 37 6.21 7.65 28.71
CA PHE A 37 7.04 6.95 27.74
C PHE A 37 8.48 6.77 28.24
N GLU A 38 9.12 7.76 28.87
CA GLU A 38 10.46 7.60 29.43
C GLU A 38 10.51 6.55 30.55
N CYS A 39 9.48 6.53 31.40
CA CYS A 39 9.33 5.51 32.44
C CYS A 39 9.11 4.10 31.84
N LEU A 40 8.25 3.98 30.83
CA LEU A 40 7.94 2.69 30.19
C LEU A 40 9.10 2.19 29.32
N ARG A 41 9.82 3.09 28.64
CA ARG A 41 11.00 2.80 27.81
C ARG A 41 12.11 2.15 28.62
N THR A 42 12.34 2.67 29.83
CA THR A 42 13.39 2.15 30.73
C THR A 42 12.98 0.84 31.39
N ARG A 43 11.69 0.68 31.72
CA ARG A 43 11.16 -0.53 32.36
C ARG A 43 10.91 -1.70 31.39
N PHE A 44 10.40 -1.42 30.19
CA PHE A 44 9.96 -2.43 29.21
C PHE A 44 10.74 -2.31 27.90
N ARG A 45 12.06 -2.56 27.94
CA ARG A 45 12.95 -2.41 26.79
C ARG A 45 12.53 -3.27 25.57
N HIS A 46 12.00 -4.47 25.82
CA HIS A 46 11.52 -5.39 24.77
C HIS A 46 10.47 -4.78 23.84
N VAL A 47 9.59 -3.93 24.35
CA VAL A 47 8.46 -3.33 23.61
C VAL A 47 8.89 -2.08 22.80
N TYR A 48 9.87 -1.34 23.29
CA TYR A 48 10.27 -0.03 22.74
C TYR A 48 11.63 -0.03 22.03
N ASP A 49 12.31 -1.18 22.00
CA ASP A 49 13.60 -1.43 21.34
C ASP A 49 13.58 -2.82 20.65
N SER A 50 12.44 -3.21 20.09
CA SER A 50 12.21 -4.54 19.52
C SER A 50 13.15 -4.87 18.36
N ARG A 51 13.50 -3.88 17.53
CA ARG A 51 14.43 -4.05 16.40
C ARG A 51 15.84 -4.44 16.86
N ARG A 52 16.31 -3.86 17.96
CA ARG A 52 17.64 -4.16 18.51
C ARG A 52 17.75 -5.61 18.95
N GLN A 53 16.65 -6.19 19.44
CA GLN A 53 16.64 -7.59 19.85
C GLN A 53 16.67 -8.54 18.67
N GLU A 54 15.95 -8.24 17.58
CA GLU A 54 16.08 -8.97 16.31
C GLU A 54 17.52 -8.89 15.77
N GLU A 55 18.15 -7.71 15.77
CA GLU A 55 19.53 -7.54 15.30
C GLU A 55 20.58 -8.28 16.17
N HIS A 56 20.36 -8.40 17.49
CA HIS A 56 21.21 -9.20 18.38
C HIS A 56 21.05 -10.71 18.15
N VAL A 57 19.87 -11.21 17.77
CA VAL A 57 19.68 -12.63 17.38
C VAL A 57 20.51 -12.98 16.13
N PHE A 58 20.72 -12.01 15.23
CA PHE A 58 21.53 -12.20 14.01
C PHE A 58 23.00 -11.78 14.14
N ASN A 59 23.52 -11.53 15.35
CA ASN A 59 24.93 -11.20 15.62
C ASN A 59 25.53 -10.05 14.76
N VAL A 60 24.72 -9.10 14.28
CA VAL A 60 25.22 -7.90 13.58
C VAL A 60 25.53 -6.82 14.61
N SER A 61 26.71 -6.91 15.21
CA SER A 61 27.23 -5.93 16.18
C SER A 61 27.51 -4.59 15.49
N THR A 62 26.65 -3.58 15.66
CA THR A 62 26.99 -2.20 15.31
C THR A 62 26.93 -1.28 16.54
N LEU A 63 28.14 -0.91 16.99
CA LEU A 63 28.50 0.20 17.87
C LEU A 63 27.89 0.27 19.29
N ASN A 64 28.78 0.58 20.24
CA ASN A 64 28.53 0.80 21.66
C ASN A 64 27.18 1.49 21.93
N PRO A 65 26.30 0.91 22.76
CA PRO A 65 25.03 1.53 23.06
C PRO A 65 25.27 2.85 23.80
N PRO A 66 24.70 3.98 23.34
CA PRO A 66 24.76 5.21 24.12
C PRO A 66 24.12 4.94 25.48
N ARG A 67 24.79 5.37 26.57
CA ARG A 67 24.24 5.41 27.93
C ARG A 67 22.81 5.95 27.86
N ASP A 68 21.83 5.19 28.36
CA ASP A 68 20.42 5.57 28.39
C ASP A 68 20.22 6.73 29.37
N ARG A 69 20.61 7.94 28.96
CA ARG A 69 20.24 9.19 29.63
C ARG A 69 18.78 9.52 29.27
N PRO A 70 17.99 10.12 30.19
CA PRO A 70 16.64 10.58 29.87
C PRO A 70 16.70 11.57 28.69
N PHE A 71 15.72 11.52 27.78
CA PHE A 71 15.62 12.38 26.59
C PHE A 71 16.77 12.31 25.57
N SER A 72 17.81 11.51 25.81
CA SER A 72 18.94 11.36 24.88
C SER A 72 18.53 10.85 23.50
N TRP A 73 17.41 10.11 23.42
CA TRP A 73 16.90 9.57 22.17
C TRP A 73 16.46 10.65 21.17
N ILE A 74 16.07 11.84 21.63
CA ILE A 74 15.69 12.97 20.76
C ILE A 74 16.94 13.44 20.01
N LEU A 75 18.02 13.75 20.75
CA LEU A 75 19.28 14.22 20.17
C LEU A 75 19.93 13.15 19.30
N THR A 76 19.96 11.90 19.79
CA THR A 76 20.50 10.75 19.05
C THR A 76 19.73 10.54 17.75
N GLY A 77 18.40 10.73 17.75
CA GLY A 77 17.58 10.62 16.55
C GLY A 77 18.02 11.60 15.48
N PHE A 78 18.22 12.88 15.82
CA PHE A 78 18.66 13.92 14.87
C PHE A 78 20.08 13.72 14.33
N GLN A 79 20.97 13.07 15.09
CA GLN A 79 22.32 12.76 14.65
C GLN A 79 22.39 11.71 13.53
N VAL A 80 21.40 10.82 13.43
CA VAL A 80 21.34 9.79 12.38
C VAL A 80 21.22 10.47 11.00
N SER A 81 22.10 10.15 10.06
CA SER A 81 22.08 10.75 8.72
C SER A 81 20.93 10.22 7.85
N ASP A 82 20.52 10.99 6.83
CA ASP A 82 19.54 10.53 5.83
C ASP A 82 20.01 9.25 5.11
N ASP A 83 21.33 9.11 4.89
CA ASP A 83 21.94 7.95 4.25
C ASP A 83 21.82 6.69 5.13
N GLU A 84 22.01 6.85 6.45
CA GLU A 84 21.82 5.77 7.40
C GLU A 84 20.35 5.35 7.51
N ILE A 85 19.41 6.32 7.48
CA ILE A 85 17.96 6.04 7.44
C ILE A 85 17.61 5.26 6.16
N LEU A 86 18.17 5.64 5.01
CA LEU A 86 17.94 4.92 3.75
C LEU A 86 18.40 3.46 3.84
N HIS A 87 19.60 3.24 4.36
CA HIS A 87 20.18 1.90 4.48
C HIS A 87 19.40 1.03 5.47
N LYS A 88 19.06 1.60 6.63
CA LYS A 88 18.41 0.87 7.72
C LYS A 88 16.90 0.69 7.51
N CYS A 89 16.20 1.63 6.90
CA CYS A 89 14.73 1.68 6.93
C CYS A 89 14.05 1.72 5.56
N GLY A 90 14.81 1.86 4.47
CA GLY A 90 14.29 1.91 3.11
C GLY A 90 13.90 3.31 2.62
N LEU A 91 13.62 3.40 1.31
CA LEU A 91 13.36 4.67 0.62
C LEU A 91 11.99 5.26 0.99
N ASP A 92 10.94 4.44 1.10
CA ASP A 92 9.59 4.92 1.44
C ASP A 92 9.58 5.63 2.80
N THR A 93 10.20 5.04 3.82
CA THR A 93 10.39 5.66 5.13
C THR A 93 11.12 7.01 5.02
N LEU A 94 12.23 7.05 4.28
CA LEU A 94 13.00 8.27 4.10
C LEU A 94 12.14 9.36 3.43
N THR A 95 11.34 9.02 2.42
CA THR A 95 10.44 9.96 1.77
C THR A 95 9.36 10.49 2.71
N PHE A 96 8.85 9.64 3.61
CA PHE A 96 7.90 10.05 4.65
C PHE A 96 8.52 11.06 5.64
N ILE A 97 9.72 10.76 6.19
CA ILE A 97 10.42 11.69 7.11
C ILE A 97 10.73 13.01 6.40
N ARG A 98 11.15 12.96 5.13
CA ARG A 98 11.42 14.16 4.34
C ARG A 98 10.17 14.98 4.05
N PHE A 99 9.02 14.35 3.91
CA PHE A 99 7.74 15.04 3.80
C PHE A 99 7.37 15.80 5.07
N LEU A 100 7.60 15.22 6.25
CA LEU A 100 7.43 15.94 7.52
C LEU A 100 8.32 17.19 7.59
N ARG A 101 9.59 17.08 7.18
CA ARG A 101 10.51 18.23 7.09
C ARG A 101 10.06 19.27 6.06
N LEU A 102 9.46 18.84 4.95
CA LEU A 102 8.88 19.74 3.96
C LEU A 102 7.70 20.53 4.57
N GLY A 103 6.80 19.86 5.28
CA GLY A 103 5.71 20.49 6.04
C GLY A 103 6.24 21.48 7.09
N GLN A 104 7.26 21.09 7.86
CA GLN A 104 7.91 21.95 8.85
C GLN A 104 8.49 23.23 8.22
N LYS A 105 9.23 23.12 7.10
CA LYS A 105 9.81 24.29 6.41
C LYS A 105 8.73 25.24 5.88
N LEU A 106 7.64 24.70 5.34
CA LEU A 106 6.51 25.49 4.85
C LEU A 106 5.78 26.20 5.98
N ALA A 107 5.49 25.49 7.07
CA ALA A 107 4.84 26.07 8.24
C ALA A 107 5.72 27.14 8.90
N LEU A 108 7.04 26.93 8.96
CA LEU A 108 7.99 27.92 9.50
C LEU A 108 8.01 29.20 8.67
N LEU A 109 7.99 29.10 7.34
CA LEU A 109 7.88 30.28 6.48
C LEU A 109 6.55 31.01 6.72
N ALA A 110 5.45 30.28 6.83
CA ALA A 110 4.13 30.87 7.10
C ALA A 110 4.09 31.57 8.46
N VAL A 111 4.75 31.02 9.49
CA VAL A 111 4.98 31.69 10.79
C VAL A 111 5.77 32.97 10.60
N GLY A 112 6.84 32.98 9.78
CA GLY A 112 7.56 34.21 9.43
C GLY A 112 6.67 35.27 8.78
N CYS A 113 5.82 34.86 7.82
CA CYS A 113 4.86 35.76 7.16
C CYS A 113 3.80 36.31 8.14
N SER A 114 3.46 35.58 9.20
CA SER A 114 2.48 36.02 10.21
C SER A 114 2.89 37.31 10.92
N ALA A 115 4.19 37.59 11.06
CA ALA A 115 4.70 38.80 11.69
C ALA A 115 4.26 40.09 10.95
N VAL A 116 4.06 40.01 9.63
CA VAL A 116 3.54 41.11 8.80
C VAL A 116 2.01 41.14 8.84
N LEU A 117 1.37 39.97 8.84
CA LEU A 117 -0.09 39.86 8.78
C LEU A 117 -0.79 40.25 10.09
N PHE A 118 -0.23 39.89 11.25
CA PHE A 118 -0.89 40.16 12.54
C PHE A 118 -1.10 41.66 12.82
N PRO A 119 -0.10 42.56 12.69
CA PRO A 119 -0.32 43.99 12.87
C PRO A 119 -1.30 44.56 11.84
N LEU A 120 -1.23 44.08 10.60
CA LEU A 120 -2.08 44.54 9.51
C LEU A 120 -3.55 44.17 9.70
N TYR A 121 -3.82 42.97 10.23
CA TYR A 121 -5.16 42.52 10.58
C TYR A 121 -5.70 43.20 11.84
N ALA A 122 -4.87 43.33 12.89
CA ALA A 122 -5.29 43.95 14.15
C ALA A 122 -5.63 45.45 14.00
N THR A 123 -4.89 46.18 13.16
CA THR A 123 -5.05 47.63 12.95
C THR A 123 -6.17 47.99 11.96
N ALA A 124 -6.92 47.01 11.45
CA ALA A 124 -7.96 47.20 10.43
C ALA A 124 -9.32 47.64 10.99
N SER A 125 -9.41 47.98 12.28
CA SER A 125 -10.65 48.23 13.01
C SER A 125 -11.70 49.04 12.22
N VAL A 126 -12.87 48.42 12.10
CA VAL A 126 -14.12 48.90 11.50
C VAL A 126 -14.50 50.30 12.01
N THR A 127 -14.61 51.27 11.11
CA THR A 127 -15.03 52.65 11.38
C THR A 127 -16.54 52.86 11.18
N THR A 128 -17.36 51.80 11.22
CA THR A 128 -18.81 51.89 10.99
C THR A 128 -19.60 51.13 12.06
N SER A 129 -20.24 51.93 12.92
CA SER A 129 -21.52 51.73 13.62
C SER A 129 -21.69 50.54 14.59
N THR A 130 -21.71 50.89 15.88
CA THR A 130 -22.71 50.46 16.90
C THR A 130 -23.07 48.98 17.00
N ASP A 131 -22.09 48.11 17.21
CA ASP A 131 -22.25 46.88 18.01
C ASP A 131 -20.91 46.50 18.64
N GLN A 132 -20.55 47.22 19.71
CA GLN A 132 -19.39 46.92 20.55
C GLN A 132 -19.69 45.79 21.55
N SER A 133 -20.14 44.63 21.07
CA SER A 133 -20.16 43.40 21.88
C SER A 133 -18.91 42.57 21.55
N SER A 134 -17.85 42.78 22.33
CA SER A 134 -16.76 41.81 22.57
C SER A 134 -16.33 40.94 21.39
N SER A 135 -15.84 41.53 20.28
CA SER A 135 -15.21 40.74 19.23
C SER A 135 -13.96 40.03 19.77
N ASP A 136 -14.01 38.68 19.79
CA ASP A 136 -12.96 37.81 20.29
C ASP A 136 -11.58 38.18 19.71
N PRO A 137 -10.49 38.16 20.50
CA PRO A 137 -9.16 38.58 20.05
C PRO A 137 -8.65 37.79 18.84
N LEU A 138 -9.09 36.53 18.68
CA LEU A 138 -8.73 35.72 17.52
C LEU A 138 -9.34 36.20 16.21
N THR A 139 -10.56 36.75 16.25
CA THR A 139 -11.21 37.25 15.03
C THR A 139 -10.58 38.55 14.55
N ARG A 140 -9.94 39.31 15.46
CA ARG A 140 -9.20 40.55 15.15
C ARG A 140 -7.88 40.31 14.41
N ILE A 141 -7.24 39.17 14.65
CA ILE A 141 -5.93 38.81 14.06
C ILE A 141 -6.05 37.92 12.83
N SER A 142 -7.23 37.85 12.21
CA SER A 142 -7.49 37.07 11.02
C SER A 142 -8.10 37.92 9.90
N MET A 143 -8.10 37.37 8.68
CA MET A 143 -8.58 38.05 7.48
C MET A 143 -10.06 38.46 7.57
N SER A 144 -10.86 37.85 8.46
CA SER A 144 -12.26 38.25 8.66
C SER A 144 -12.41 39.71 9.08
N ASN A 145 -11.44 40.26 9.83
CA ASN A 145 -11.46 41.64 10.34
C ASN A 145 -11.21 42.70 9.26
N LEU A 146 -10.72 42.33 8.07
CA LEU A 146 -10.42 43.32 7.03
C LEU A 146 -11.70 43.91 6.41
N PRO A 147 -11.80 45.23 6.22
CA PRO A 147 -12.97 45.84 5.58
C PRO A 147 -13.05 45.51 4.08
N GLU A 148 -14.27 45.54 3.55
CA GLU A 148 -14.54 45.37 2.13
C GLU A 148 -13.85 46.46 1.30
N ARG A 149 -13.41 46.13 0.08
CA ARG A 149 -12.75 47.05 -0.87
C ARG A 149 -11.46 47.72 -0.36
N SER A 150 -10.81 47.18 0.67
CA SER A 150 -9.59 47.77 1.23
C SER A 150 -8.31 47.38 0.49
N GLY A 151 -7.38 48.34 0.31
CA GLY A 151 -6.05 48.08 -0.26
C GLY A 151 -5.17 47.13 0.58
N ARG A 152 -5.56 46.88 1.84
CA ARG A 152 -4.86 45.98 2.77
C ARG A 152 -4.98 44.51 2.37
N LEU A 153 -5.95 44.16 1.52
CA LEU A 153 -6.14 42.79 1.01
C LEU A 153 -5.01 42.33 0.09
N TRP A 154 -4.15 43.24 -0.38
CA TRP A 154 -2.91 42.89 -1.10
C TRP A 154 -1.92 42.11 -0.26
N ALA A 155 -1.86 42.33 1.06
CA ALA A 155 -0.91 41.65 1.93
C ALA A 155 -1.11 40.11 1.94
N PRO A 156 -2.32 39.56 2.19
CA PRO A 156 -2.55 38.13 2.07
C PRO A 156 -2.27 37.57 0.67
N THR A 157 -2.54 38.34 -0.40
CA THR A 157 -2.19 37.94 -1.77
C THR A 157 -0.68 37.82 -1.95
N VAL A 158 0.10 38.81 -1.51
CA VAL A 158 1.57 38.77 -1.59
C VAL A 158 2.13 37.60 -0.77
N VAL A 159 1.60 37.35 0.42
CA VAL A 159 1.99 36.19 1.25
C VAL A 159 1.70 34.88 0.53
N ALA A 160 0.55 34.75 -0.15
CA ALA A 160 0.23 33.56 -0.94
C ALA A 160 1.24 33.33 -2.08
N PHE A 161 1.69 34.40 -2.76
CA PHE A 161 2.77 34.31 -3.76
C PHE A 161 4.10 33.85 -3.14
N VAL A 162 4.50 34.44 -2.01
CA VAL A 162 5.75 34.07 -1.31
C VAL A 162 5.73 32.60 -0.90
N ILE A 163 4.63 32.13 -0.31
CA ILE A 163 4.47 30.74 0.12
C ILE A 163 4.45 29.80 -1.10
N ALA A 164 3.71 30.12 -2.17
CA ALA A 164 3.65 29.28 -3.36
C ALA A 164 5.00 29.16 -4.06
N ILE A 165 5.74 30.27 -4.24
CA ILE A 165 7.08 30.25 -4.85
C ILE A 165 8.04 29.42 -4.00
N PHE A 166 8.01 29.59 -2.68
CA PHE A 166 8.85 28.80 -1.79
C PHE A 166 8.47 27.31 -1.80
N ALA A 167 7.19 26.99 -1.82
CA ALA A 167 6.70 25.62 -1.93
C ALA A 167 7.14 24.96 -3.25
N MET A 168 7.01 25.64 -4.39
CA MET A 168 7.50 25.14 -5.68
C MET A 168 9.01 24.89 -5.65
N ARG A 169 9.81 25.81 -5.08
CA ARG A 169 11.27 25.61 -4.91
C ARG A 169 11.60 24.41 -4.04
N LEU A 170 10.92 24.25 -2.90
CA LEU A 170 11.11 23.11 -2.01
C LEU A 170 10.72 21.79 -2.68
N LEU A 171 9.55 21.74 -3.33
CA LEU A 171 9.08 20.55 -4.03
C LEU A 171 10.04 20.15 -5.16
N ALA A 172 10.56 21.11 -5.93
CA ALA A 172 11.57 20.82 -6.95
C ALA A 172 12.87 20.28 -6.35
N LYS A 173 13.33 20.85 -5.22
CA LYS A 173 14.53 20.38 -4.51
C LYS A 173 14.34 18.97 -3.96
N GLU A 174 13.21 18.70 -3.32
CA GLU A 174 12.92 17.37 -2.76
C GLU A 174 12.74 16.32 -3.86
N TYR A 175 12.15 16.67 -5.01
CA TYR A 175 12.05 15.74 -6.14
C TYR A 175 13.44 15.39 -6.71
N LYS A 176 14.33 16.37 -6.89
CA LYS A 176 15.73 16.13 -7.29
C LYS A 176 16.44 15.18 -6.32
N LEU A 177 16.23 15.37 -5.02
CA LEU A 177 16.82 14.51 -3.99
C LEU A 177 16.20 13.11 -4.02
N TYR A 178 14.89 12.99 -4.22
CA TYR A 178 14.22 11.70 -4.40
C TYR A 178 14.82 10.91 -5.58
N VAL A 179 15.03 11.55 -6.74
CA VAL A 179 15.66 10.90 -7.90
C VAL A 179 17.04 10.35 -7.52
N ARG A 180 17.87 11.15 -6.84
CA ARG A 180 19.21 10.74 -6.40
C ARG A 180 19.17 9.54 -5.45
N TYR A 181 18.30 9.55 -4.44
CA TYR A 181 18.18 8.43 -3.51
C TYR A 181 17.62 7.18 -4.17
N ARG A 182 16.65 7.34 -5.07
CA ARG A 182 16.13 6.22 -5.86
C ARG A 182 17.20 5.61 -6.75
N HIS A 183 18.02 6.41 -7.43
CA HIS A 183 19.16 5.90 -8.19
C HIS A 183 20.17 5.13 -7.32
N ARG A 184 20.41 5.55 -6.07
CA ARG A 184 21.25 4.81 -5.13
C ARG A 184 20.67 3.45 -4.72
N VAL A 185 19.34 3.34 -4.61
CA VAL A 185 18.66 2.06 -4.34
C VAL A 185 18.70 1.16 -5.58
N LEU A 186 18.49 1.73 -6.77
CA LEU A 186 18.59 1.03 -8.05
C LEU A 186 20.03 0.62 -8.39
N SER A 187 21.04 1.28 -7.81
CA SER A 187 22.45 0.91 -7.96
C SER A 187 22.92 -0.13 -6.95
N LYS A 188 22.03 -0.74 -6.15
CA LYS A 188 22.39 -1.89 -5.31
C LYS A 188 22.45 -3.18 -6.13
N MET A 189 23.17 -4.17 -5.62
CA MET A 189 23.28 -5.50 -6.22
C MET A 189 22.28 -6.42 -5.53
N GLU A 190 21.01 -6.33 -5.92
CA GLU A 190 19.94 -7.20 -5.42
C GLU A 190 19.16 -7.76 -6.62
N ALA A 191 18.38 -8.82 -6.41
CA ALA A 191 17.62 -9.49 -7.47
C ALA A 191 16.65 -8.58 -8.28
N PRO A 192 15.88 -7.65 -7.67
CA PRO A 192 14.92 -6.83 -8.42
C PRO A 192 15.56 -5.84 -9.39
N GLN A 193 16.82 -5.44 -9.20
CA GLN A 193 17.52 -4.51 -10.10
C GLN A 193 17.95 -5.19 -11.40
N TYR A 194 18.18 -6.50 -11.37
CA TYR A 194 18.60 -7.32 -12.51
C TYR A 194 17.45 -8.05 -13.19
N SER A 195 16.24 -8.00 -12.61
CA SER A 195 15.09 -8.78 -13.05
C SER A 195 13.97 -7.89 -13.57
N VAL A 196 13.25 -8.38 -14.57
CA VAL A 196 12.06 -7.73 -15.11
C VAL A 196 10.85 -8.64 -14.99
N LEU A 197 9.70 -8.03 -14.73
CA LEU A 197 8.40 -8.69 -14.81
C LEU A 197 7.82 -8.40 -16.19
N MET A 198 7.54 -9.44 -16.96
CA MET A 198 6.84 -9.37 -18.23
C MET A 198 5.40 -9.81 -18.01
N THR A 199 4.43 -8.98 -18.42
CA THR A 199 3.00 -9.29 -18.33
C THR A 199 2.39 -9.46 -19.72
N ASP A 200 1.20 -10.07 -19.76
CA ASP A 200 0.43 -10.32 -20.98
C ASP A 200 1.20 -11.15 -22.02
N LEU A 201 1.81 -12.26 -21.60
CA LEU A 201 2.50 -13.19 -22.50
C LEU A 201 1.52 -13.91 -23.44
N PRO A 202 1.83 -13.98 -24.76
CA PRO A 202 1.04 -14.76 -25.71
C PRO A 202 1.20 -16.25 -25.45
N LEU A 203 0.21 -17.05 -25.84
CA LEU A 203 0.13 -18.49 -25.54
C LEU A 203 1.41 -19.27 -25.86
N HIS A 204 2.01 -19.03 -27.03
CA HIS A 204 3.22 -19.71 -27.49
C HIS A 204 4.50 -19.37 -26.69
N LEU A 205 4.51 -18.26 -25.94
CA LEU A 205 5.65 -17.82 -25.11
C LEU A 205 5.41 -18.04 -23.60
N ARG A 206 4.41 -18.84 -23.22
CA ARG A 206 4.14 -19.13 -21.80
C ARG A 206 5.03 -20.24 -21.24
N THR A 207 5.89 -20.87 -22.02
CA THR A 207 6.81 -21.90 -21.52
C THR A 207 8.17 -21.28 -21.19
N ARG A 208 8.85 -21.83 -20.17
CA ARG A 208 10.21 -21.41 -19.82
C ARG A 208 11.16 -21.48 -21.01
N GLN A 209 11.23 -22.62 -21.68
CA GLN A 209 12.17 -22.85 -22.80
C GLN A 209 11.89 -21.90 -23.98
N THR A 210 10.62 -21.71 -24.36
CA THR A 210 10.26 -20.88 -25.51
C THR A 210 10.52 -19.40 -25.23
N LEU A 211 10.20 -18.93 -24.03
CA LEU A 211 10.51 -17.59 -23.60
C LEU A 211 12.02 -17.35 -23.46
N GLU A 212 12.77 -18.34 -22.97
CA GLU A 212 14.24 -18.29 -22.88
C GLU A 212 14.89 -18.26 -24.27
N LYS A 213 14.38 -19.05 -25.23
CA LYS A 213 14.79 -19.02 -26.64
C LYS A 213 14.48 -17.67 -27.30
N TYR A 214 13.27 -17.14 -27.09
CA TYR A 214 12.88 -15.82 -27.59
C TYR A 214 13.78 -14.71 -27.00
N MET A 215 13.97 -14.71 -25.69
CA MET A 215 14.80 -13.71 -25.01
C MET A 215 16.26 -13.81 -25.45
N SER A 216 16.82 -15.01 -25.55
CA SER A 216 18.23 -15.22 -25.94
C SER A 216 18.52 -14.82 -27.38
N THR A 217 17.50 -14.85 -28.24
CA THR A 217 17.58 -14.30 -29.60
C THR A 217 17.72 -12.77 -29.58
N ILE A 218 17.04 -12.08 -28.66
CA ILE A 218 17.04 -10.60 -28.57
C ILE A 218 18.24 -10.09 -27.74
N PHE A 219 18.57 -10.78 -26.65
CA PHE A 219 19.59 -10.41 -25.67
C PHE A 219 20.63 -11.53 -25.52
N PRO A 220 21.52 -11.72 -26.51
CA PRO A 220 22.46 -12.84 -26.53
C PRO A 220 23.38 -12.81 -25.31
N SER A 221 23.57 -13.97 -24.66
CA SER A 221 24.45 -14.17 -23.48
C SER A 221 24.16 -13.31 -22.23
N SER A 222 23.10 -12.51 -22.24
CA SER A 222 22.73 -11.64 -21.12
C SER A 222 21.65 -12.20 -20.20
N ILE A 223 21.00 -13.31 -20.57
CA ILE A 223 19.94 -13.92 -19.76
C ILE A 223 20.53 -14.93 -18.80
N ARG A 224 20.08 -14.86 -17.54
CA ARG A 224 20.49 -15.77 -16.47
C ARG A 224 19.42 -16.80 -16.18
N ASN A 225 18.19 -16.35 -15.94
CA ASN A 225 17.11 -17.20 -15.49
C ASN A 225 15.75 -16.68 -15.98
N VAL A 226 14.86 -17.60 -16.34
CA VAL A 226 13.49 -17.30 -16.77
C VAL A 226 12.53 -18.14 -15.93
N TYR A 227 11.63 -17.47 -15.24
CA TYR A 227 10.58 -18.11 -14.44
C TYR A 227 9.20 -17.65 -14.91
N VAL A 228 8.42 -18.55 -15.49
CA VAL A 228 7.02 -18.25 -15.83
C VAL A 228 6.14 -18.46 -14.60
N ALA A 229 5.29 -17.49 -14.29
CA ALA A 229 4.37 -17.57 -13.17
C ALA A 229 3.30 -18.64 -13.42
N LEU A 230 2.93 -19.38 -12.38
CA LEU A 230 2.03 -20.52 -12.47
C LEU A 230 0.72 -20.24 -11.73
N GLU A 231 -0.33 -20.92 -12.17
CA GLU A 231 -1.59 -20.94 -11.46
C GLU A 231 -1.50 -21.98 -10.33
N CYS A 232 -1.29 -21.48 -9.11
CA CYS A 232 -1.09 -22.31 -7.91
C CYS A 232 -2.21 -22.16 -6.88
N ALA A 233 -3.40 -21.64 -7.23
CA ALA A 233 -4.45 -21.37 -6.24
C ALA A 233 -4.86 -22.59 -5.40
N THR A 234 -4.96 -23.77 -6.03
CA THR A 234 -5.26 -25.04 -5.34
C THR A 234 -4.11 -25.45 -4.44
N LEU A 235 -2.87 -25.37 -4.91
CA LEU A 235 -1.68 -25.69 -4.15
C LEU A 235 -1.53 -24.75 -2.93
N GLU A 236 -1.74 -23.45 -3.11
CA GLU A 236 -1.74 -22.46 -2.02
C GLU A 236 -2.80 -22.79 -0.97
N LYS A 237 -3.99 -23.23 -1.38
CA LYS A 237 -5.06 -23.69 -0.48
C LYS A 237 -4.64 -24.94 0.30
N LEU A 238 -4.04 -25.93 -0.38
CA LEU A 238 -3.54 -27.17 0.25
C LEU A 238 -2.40 -26.89 1.23
N VAL A 239 -1.43 -26.06 0.85
CA VAL A 239 -0.34 -25.62 1.73
C VAL A 239 -0.91 -24.89 2.94
N GLY A 240 -1.85 -23.97 2.76
CA GLY A 240 -2.51 -23.27 3.86
C GLY A 240 -3.29 -24.20 4.79
N GLN A 241 -3.97 -25.22 4.25
CA GLN A 241 -4.61 -26.26 5.06
C GLN A 241 -3.57 -27.10 5.82
N ARG A 242 -2.48 -27.49 5.17
CA ARG A 242 -1.36 -28.22 5.77
C ARG A 242 -0.75 -27.47 6.93
N GLU A 243 -0.53 -26.16 6.79
CA GLU A 243 -0.01 -25.33 7.88
C GLU A 243 -0.98 -25.22 9.07
N LYS A 244 -2.29 -25.13 8.80
CA LYS A 244 -3.32 -25.13 9.86
C LYS A 244 -3.35 -26.46 10.62
N VAL A 245 -3.30 -27.59 9.91
CA VAL A 245 -3.29 -28.92 10.53
C VAL A 245 -2.01 -29.14 11.32
N ARG A 246 -0.85 -28.72 10.80
CA ARG A 246 0.40 -28.71 11.58
C ARG A 246 0.23 -27.90 12.87
N GLY A 247 -0.31 -26.69 12.80
CA GLY A 247 -0.55 -25.87 13.99
C GLY A 247 -1.48 -26.55 15.00
N ALA A 248 -2.56 -27.20 14.52
CA ALA A 248 -3.47 -27.96 15.36
C ALA A 248 -2.81 -29.21 15.99
N LEU A 249 -1.92 -29.89 15.26
CA LEU A 249 -1.13 -31.00 15.77
C LEU A 249 -0.15 -30.54 16.86
N GLU A 250 0.62 -29.49 16.59
CA GLU A 250 1.52 -28.86 17.57
C GLU A 250 0.74 -28.47 18.84
N HIS A 251 -0.47 -27.90 18.68
CA HIS A 251 -1.34 -27.56 19.79
C HIS A 251 -1.81 -28.78 20.61
N ALA A 252 -2.25 -29.83 19.93
CA ALA A 252 -2.66 -31.08 20.57
C ALA A 252 -1.49 -31.73 21.35
N LEU A 253 -0.28 -31.70 20.79
CA LEU A 253 0.92 -32.21 21.43
C LEU A 253 1.25 -31.44 22.72
N VAL A 254 1.27 -30.10 22.68
CA VAL A 254 1.50 -29.29 23.90
C VAL A 254 0.43 -29.59 24.95
N LYS A 255 -0.84 -29.66 24.53
CA LYS A 255 -1.94 -29.95 25.46
C LYS A 255 -1.78 -31.33 26.10
N CYS A 256 -1.27 -32.31 25.35
CA CYS A 256 -0.95 -33.63 25.86
C CYS A 256 0.16 -33.60 26.90
N GLU A 257 1.22 -32.83 26.66
CA GLU A 257 2.35 -32.71 27.57
C GLU A 257 1.96 -32.00 28.88
N VAL A 258 1.22 -30.90 28.79
CA VAL A 258 0.75 -30.13 29.96
C VAL A 258 -0.27 -30.92 30.77
N SER A 259 -1.25 -31.55 30.12
CA SER A 259 -2.34 -32.29 30.77
C SER A 259 -1.96 -33.73 31.16
N ARG A 260 -0.82 -34.23 30.65
CA ARG A 260 -0.39 -35.64 30.69
C ARG A 260 -1.43 -36.65 30.18
N LYS A 261 -2.44 -36.17 29.44
CA LYS A 261 -3.55 -36.96 28.88
C LYS A 261 -3.67 -36.66 27.40
N ARG A 262 -3.89 -37.69 26.59
CA ARG A 262 -4.11 -37.55 25.14
C ARG A 262 -5.43 -36.78 24.87
N PRO A 263 -5.37 -35.63 24.18
CA PRO A 263 -6.56 -34.82 23.92
C PRO A 263 -7.45 -35.47 22.87
N ARG A 264 -8.76 -35.51 23.15
CA ARG A 264 -9.78 -35.95 22.19
C ARG A 264 -10.60 -34.77 21.69
N HIS A 265 -11.03 -34.83 20.44
CA HIS A 265 -11.98 -33.88 19.87
C HIS A 265 -13.08 -34.63 19.10
N ARG A 266 -14.17 -33.93 18.78
CA ARG A 266 -15.30 -34.51 18.05
C ARG A 266 -15.28 -34.06 16.61
N GLU A 267 -15.33 -35.03 15.69
CA GLU A 267 -15.39 -34.80 14.26
C GLU A 267 -16.77 -35.11 13.68
N GLY A 268 -17.10 -34.49 12.53
CA GLY A 268 -18.37 -34.69 11.81
C GLY A 268 -19.54 -33.81 12.30
N ARG A 269 -19.27 -32.72 13.01
CA ARG A 269 -20.29 -31.82 13.55
C ARG A 269 -20.80 -30.86 12.46
N SER A 270 -22.00 -31.11 11.93
CA SER A 270 -22.68 -30.18 11.03
C SER A 270 -23.53 -29.18 11.84
N TRP A 271 -23.19 -27.90 11.78
CA TRP A 271 -23.95 -26.82 12.46
C TRP A 271 -25.41 -26.76 11.98
N THR A 272 -25.65 -26.98 10.68
CA THR A 272 -26.99 -27.05 10.09
C THR A 272 -27.77 -28.28 10.53
N GLY A 273 -27.09 -29.41 10.78
CA GLY A 273 -27.70 -30.62 11.33
C GLY A 273 -28.09 -30.50 12.81
N MET A 274 -27.33 -29.73 13.59
CA MET A 274 -27.58 -29.48 15.02
C MET A 274 -28.76 -28.52 15.24
N LEU A 275 -28.89 -27.49 14.40
CA LEU A 275 -30.04 -26.57 14.43
C LEU A 275 -31.36 -27.28 14.06
N MET A 276 -31.28 -28.31 13.22
CA MET A 276 -32.42 -29.11 12.73
C MET A 276 -32.65 -30.40 13.53
N CYS A 277 -31.98 -30.57 14.69
CA CYS A 277 -32.09 -31.75 15.57
C CYS A 277 -32.02 -33.11 14.84
N LYS A 278 -31.23 -33.23 13.77
CA LYS A 278 -31.15 -34.49 13.01
C LYS A 278 -30.36 -35.56 13.78
N PRO A 279 -30.87 -36.79 13.94
CA PRO A 279 -30.10 -37.89 14.54
C PRO A 279 -28.85 -38.17 13.70
N GLY A 280 -27.69 -38.31 14.35
CA GLY A 280 -26.37 -38.44 13.71
C GLY A 280 -25.55 -37.14 13.62
N SER A 281 -26.12 -35.97 13.97
CA SER A 281 -25.42 -34.67 13.93
C SER A 281 -24.42 -34.43 15.09
N ARG A 282 -24.29 -35.39 16.02
CA ARG A 282 -23.56 -35.23 17.30
C ARG A 282 -22.05 -35.54 17.20
N GLY A 283 -21.58 -36.03 16.05
CA GLY A 283 -20.18 -36.37 15.77
C GLY A 283 -19.66 -37.58 16.56
N TYR A 284 -18.47 -38.07 16.20
CA TYR A 284 -17.74 -39.14 16.91
C TYR A 284 -16.45 -38.58 17.53
N GLU A 285 -16.01 -39.15 18.65
CA GLU A 285 -14.77 -38.73 19.35
C GLU A 285 -13.56 -39.47 18.81
N VAL A 286 -12.50 -38.73 18.47
CA VAL A 286 -11.23 -39.25 17.94
C VAL A 286 -10.06 -38.73 18.76
N ASP A 287 -8.97 -39.50 18.83
CA ASP A 287 -7.70 -38.99 19.35
C ASP A 287 -7.19 -37.88 18.42
N SER A 288 -6.93 -36.71 18.98
CA SER A 288 -6.57 -35.53 18.18
C SER A 288 -5.15 -35.65 17.62
N ILE A 289 -4.24 -36.33 18.31
CA ILE A 289 -2.85 -36.46 17.87
C ILE A 289 -2.79 -37.36 16.64
N ASP A 290 -3.27 -38.60 16.77
CA ASP A 290 -3.24 -39.59 15.70
C ASP A 290 -4.00 -39.07 14.47
N TYR A 291 -5.18 -38.47 14.67
CA TYR A 291 -5.97 -37.87 13.59
C TYR A 291 -5.23 -36.76 12.84
N PHE A 292 -4.63 -35.78 13.55
CA PHE A 292 -3.91 -34.70 12.89
C PHE A 292 -2.57 -35.17 12.28
N GLN A 293 -1.95 -36.23 12.81
CA GLN A 293 -0.78 -36.87 12.19
C GLN A 293 -1.16 -37.51 10.85
N ASP A 294 -2.23 -38.31 10.82
CA ASP A 294 -2.73 -38.94 9.59
C ASP A 294 -3.20 -37.90 8.57
N GLN A 295 -3.88 -36.86 9.03
CA GLN A 295 -4.32 -35.75 8.18
C GLN A 295 -3.14 -34.96 7.62
N LEU A 296 -2.07 -34.74 8.41
CA LEU A 296 -0.86 -34.07 7.97
C LEU A 296 -0.10 -34.92 6.94
N ALA A 297 0.00 -36.24 7.16
CA ALA A 297 0.61 -37.17 6.21
C ALA A 297 -0.15 -37.16 4.86
N THR A 298 -1.48 -37.25 4.93
CA THR A 298 -2.35 -37.17 3.75
C THR A 298 -2.18 -35.83 3.01
N LEU A 299 -2.06 -34.72 3.73
CA LEU A 299 -1.86 -33.40 3.13
C LEU A 299 -0.45 -33.22 2.55
N ASN A 300 0.58 -33.78 3.19
CA ASN A 300 1.95 -33.82 2.65
C ASN A 300 1.99 -34.53 1.30
N GLU A 301 1.35 -35.70 1.22
CA GLU A 301 1.25 -36.47 -0.01
C GLU A 301 0.46 -35.73 -1.10
N LYS A 302 -0.69 -35.12 -0.75
CA LYS A 302 -1.47 -34.29 -1.68
C LYS A 302 -0.69 -33.08 -2.21
N VAL A 303 0.08 -32.40 -1.37
CA VAL A 303 0.93 -31.27 -1.78
C VAL A 303 2.03 -31.74 -2.72
N ALA A 304 2.70 -32.85 -2.40
CA ALA A 304 3.73 -33.42 -3.26
C ALA A 304 3.16 -33.86 -4.63
N ARG A 305 2.01 -34.55 -4.64
CA ARG A 305 1.30 -34.95 -5.86
C ARG A 305 0.89 -33.75 -6.70
N GLU A 306 0.36 -32.69 -6.09
CA GLU A 306 -0.02 -31.47 -6.80
C GLU A 306 1.20 -30.75 -7.40
N ILE A 307 2.34 -30.72 -6.70
CA ILE A 307 3.59 -30.14 -7.24
C ILE A 307 4.08 -30.96 -8.44
N CYS A 308 4.10 -32.30 -8.34
CA CYS A 308 4.47 -33.16 -9.47
C CYS A 308 3.49 -32.97 -10.65
N SER A 309 2.18 -32.86 -10.40
CA SER A 309 1.20 -32.63 -11.47
C SER A 309 1.39 -31.28 -12.18
N ILE A 310 1.81 -30.25 -11.44
CA ILE A 310 2.21 -28.96 -12.01
C ILE A 310 3.46 -29.13 -12.89
N GLU A 311 4.52 -29.75 -12.37
CA GLU A 311 5.79 -29.95 -13.08
C GLU A 311 5.60 -30.81 -14.35
N ASP A 312 4.79 -31.88 -14.28
CA ASP A 312 4.42 -32.73 -15.42
C ASP A 312 3.61 -31.98 -16.48
N ALA A 313 2.71 -31.08 -16.08
CA ALA A 313 1.98 -30.24 -17.03
C ALA A 313 2.93 -29.26 -17.75
N GLN A 314 3.96 -28.75 -17.06
CA GLN A 314 4.97 -27.89 -17.68
C GLN A 314 5.82 -28.65 -18.68
N SER A 315 6.25 -29.87 -18.35
CA SER A 315 7.09 -30.70 -19.24
C SER A 315 6.32 -31.15 -20.49
N LYS A 316 5.06 -31.56 -20.35
CA LYS A 316 4.20 -31.91 -21.50
C LYS A 316 3.99 -30.74 -22.45
N LEU A 317 3.77 -29.54 -21.91
CA LEU A 317 3.62 -28.34 -22.74
C LEU A 317 4.92 -28.02 -23.49
N ALA A 318 6.06 -28.13 -22.80
CA ALA A 318 7.38 -27.97 -23.41
C ALA A 318 7.55 -28.91 -24.61
N ILE A 319 7.26 -30.20 -24.43
CA ILE A 319 7.33 -31.21 -25.50
C ILE A 319 6.39 -30.87 -26.66
N GLN A 320 5.14 -30.51 -26.38
CA GLN A 320 4.17 -30.14 -27.42
C GLN A 320 4.64 -28.95 -28.27
N ILE A 321 5.29 -27.96 -27.64
CA ILE A 321 5.80 -26.81 -28.39
C ILE A 321 7.06 -27.20 -29.18
N GLU A 322 7.96 -28.01 -28.62
CA GLU A 322 9.13 -28.51 -29.35
C GLU A 322 8.74 -29.39 -30.55
N GLU A 323 7.72 -30.26 -30.39
CA GLU A 323 7.14 -31.05 -31.48
C GLU A 323 6.54 -30.17 -32.56
N HIS A 324 5.72 -29.20 -32.18
CA HIS A 324 5.11 -28.29 -33.12
C HIS A 324 6.14 -27.38 -33.82
N GLU A 325 7.20 -26.95 -33.12
CA GLU A 325 8.34 -26.25 -33.74
C GLU A 325 9.11 -27.14 -34.71
N ARG A 326 9.24 -28.45 -34.43
CA ARG A 326 9.85 -29.43 -35.35
C ARG A 326 8.99 -29.67 -36.58
N ASP A 327 7.68 -29.85 -36.41
CA ASP A 327 6.73 -30.05 -37.52
C ASP A 327 6.68 -28.83 -38.45
N MET A 328 6.76 -27.63 -37.86
CA MET A 328 6.90 -26.40 -38.63
C MET A 328 8.30 -26.27 -39.24
N GLY A 329 9.35 -26.78 -38.57
CA GLY A 329 10.76 -26.74 -38.97
C GLY A 329 11.12 -27.68 -40.12
N SER A 330 10.44 -28.82 -40.25
CA SER A 330 10.66 -29.79 -41.33
C SER A 330 10.09 -29.36 -42.68
N PHE A 331 9.31 -28.27 -42.72
CA PHE A 331 8.61 -27.78 -43.91
C PHE A 331 9.39 -26.71 -44.71
N ASP A 332 10.60 -26.30 -44.28
CA ASP A 332 11.23 -25.09 -44.83
C ASP A 332 12.55 -25.29 -45.61
N ASP A 333 13.30 -26.39 -45.49
CA ASP A 333 14.60 -26.49 -46.20
C ASP A 333 14.53 -27.23 -47.56
N GLU A 334 13.67 -28.25 -47.71
CA GLU A 334 13.50 -28.95 -49.01
C GLU A 334 12.39 -28.32 -49.88
N ASP A 335 11.28 -27.90 -49.28
CA ASP A 335 10.15 -27.30 -50.01
C ASP A 335 10.45 -25.86 -50.48
N GLU A 336 11.25 -25.07 -49.76
CA GLU A 336 11.69 -23.72 -50.21
C GLU A 336 12.67 -23.84 -51.39
N LEU A 337 13.49 -24.89 -51.43
CA LEU A 337 14.38 -25.22 -52.56
C LEU A 337 13.60 -25.74 -53.77
N GLU A 338 12.57 -26.58 -53.59
CA GLU A 338 11.68 -27.00 -54.66
C GLU A 338 10.83 -25.84 -55.21
N LEU A 339 10.34 -24.94 -54.35
CA LEU A 339 9.62 -23.74 -54.77
C LEU A 339 10.51 -22.76 -55.55
N LEU A 340 11.75 -22.56 -55.12
CA LEU A 340 12.73 -21.73 -55.85
C LEU A 340 13.14 -22.34 -57.20
N GLN A 341 13.25 -23.68 -57.29
CA GLN A 341 13.52 -24.38 -58.55
C GLN A 341 12.30 -24.34 -59.49
N THR A 342 11.09 -24.47 -58.95
CA THR A 342 9.83 -24.39 -59.70
C THR A 342 9.57 -22.97 -60.21
N GLU A 343 9.90 -21.94 -59.42
CA GLU A 343 9.84 -20.53 -59.85
C GLU A 343 10.95 -20.16 -60.86
N ALA A 344 12.14 -20.75 -60.76
CA ALA A 344 13.21 -20.59 -61.74
C ALA A 344 12.83 -21.21 -63.11
N GLY A 345 12.24 -22.42 -63.12
CA GLY A 345 11.71 -23.05 -64.34
C GLY A 345 10.52 -22.30 -64.95
N ARG A 346 9.72 -21.61 -64.12
CA ARG A 346 8.59 -20.79 -64.57
C ARG A 346 9.02 -19.41 -65.10
N ARG A 347 10.23 -18.95 -64.77
CA ARG A 347 10.81 -17.70 -65.29
C ARG A 347 11.41 -17.82 -66.70
N GLU A 348 11.78 -19.02 -67.13
CA GLU A 348 12.27 -19.23 -68.52
C GLU A 348 11.14 -19.35 -69.55
N THR A 349 9.90 -19.62 -69.13
CA THR A 349 8.77 -19.85 -70.03
C THR A 349 7.85 -18.64 -70.26
N ASN A 350 8.09 -17.51 -69.59
CA ASN A 350 7.20 -16.34 -69.66
C ASN A 350 7.93 -15.02 -70.01
N THR A 351 8.70 -15.01 -71.09
CA THR A 351 8.96 -13.77 -71.85
C THR A 351 7.76 -13.46 -72.75
N LYS A 352 6.75 -12.75 -72.21
CA LYS A 352 5.87 -11.78 -72.91
C LYS A 352 4.67 -11.39 -72.02
N SER A 353 4.83 -10.34 -71.22
CA SER A 353 3.87 -9.24 -71.04
C SER A 353 4.26 -8.40 -69.83
N THR A 354 4.55 -7.13 -70.08
CA THR A 354 4.94 -6.10 -69.12
C THR A 354 3.74 -5.67 -68.26
N GLN A 355 3.86 -5.70 -66.94
CA GLN A 355 3.14 -4.79 -66.02
C GLN A 355 3.96 -4.61 -64.73
N ASP A 356 4.15 -3.35 -64.36
CA ASP A 356 4.97 -2.86 -63.25
C ASP A 356 4.54 -3.42 -61.89
N VAL A 357 5.50 -3.99 -61.14
CA VAL A 357 5.39 -4.21 -59.70
C VAL A 357 6.72 -3.82 -59.04
N ASP A 358 6.63 -2.93 -58.05
CA ASP A 358 7.73 -2.36 -57.25
C ASP A 358 8.70 -3.42 -56.66
N PRO A 359 10.03 -3.23 -56.76
CA PRO A 359 11.02 -4.22 -56.31
C PRO A 359 11.46 -3.99 -54.86
N LYS A 360 10.52 -3.93 -53.90
CA LYS A 360 10.85 -3.71 -52.47
C LYS A 360 10.18 -4.65 -51.46
N LYS A 361 9.64 -5.79 -51.89
CA LYS A 361 9.16 -6.85 -50.98
C LYS A 361 9.79 -8.20 -51.32
N ALA A 362 11.08 -8.34 -51.01
CA ALA A 362 11.75 -9.62 -50.82
C ALA A 362 11.58 -10.06 -49.33
N PRO A 363 11.87 -11.33 -48.95
CA PRO A 363 11.04 -12.16 -48.08
C PRO A 363 11.13 -11.79 -46.60
N LEU A 364 10.22 -10.93 -46.15
CA LEU A 364 9.93 -10.73 -44.71
C LEU A 364 8.52 -11.25 -44.32
N LEU A 365 7.80 -11.86 -45.28
CA LEU A 365 6.42 -12.33 -45.13
C LEU A 365 6.31 -13.78 -44.60
N SER A 366 7.33 -14.63 -44.72
CA SER A 366 7.26 -16.04 -44.27
C SER A 366 7.29 -16.16 -42.73
N ARG A 367 8.12 -15.36 -42.06
CA ARG A 367 8.27 -15.41 -40.59
C ARG A 367 7.04 -14.90 -39.82
N ARG A 368 6.33 -13.92 -40.39
CA ARG A 368 5.06 -13.40 -39.84
C ARG A 368 3.93 -14.41 -39.99
N GLY A 369 3.85 -15.10 -41.14
CA GLY A 369 2.90 -16.19 -41.38
C GLY A 369 3.10 -17.35 -40.41
N ARG A 370 4.35 -17.70 -40.08
CA ARG A 370 4.69 -18.77 -39.12
C ARG A 370 4.19 -18.47 -37.70
N ALA A 371 4.39 -17.24 -37.23
CA ALA A 371 3.90 -16.79 -35.92
C ALA A 371 2.36 -16.68 -35.88
N GLU A 372 1.73 -16.28 -37.00
CA GLU A 372 0.27 -16.26 -37.16
C GLU A 372 -0.33 -17.67 -37.22
N GLN A 373 0.31 -18.64 -37.87
CA GLN A 373 -0.10 -20.05 -37.87
C GLN A 373 0.02 -20.69 -36.48
N LEU A 374 1.15 -20.48 -35.79
CA LEU A 374 1.32 -20.86 -34.38
C LEU A 374 0.22 -20.26 -33.50
N ARG A 375 -0.06 -18.96 -33.67
CA ARG A 375 -1.13 -18.25 -32.96
C ARG A 375 -2.52 -18.83 -33.27
N ASN A 376 -2.80 -19.20 -34.51
CA ASN A 376 -4.08 -19.78 -34.92
C ASN A 376 -4.25 -21.24 -34.46
N SER A 377 -3.17 -21.99 -34.33
CA SER A 377 -3.17 -23.39 -33.83
C SER A 377 -3.53 -23.47 -32.34
N PHE A 378 -3.11 -22.48 -31.53
CA PHE A 378 -3.41 -22.41 -30.09
C PHE A 378 -4.74 -21.71 -29.73
N GLY A 379 -5.57 -21.34 -30.72
CA GLY A 379 -6.92 -20.79 -30.52
C GLY A 379 -7.03 -19.26 -30.61
N ASN A 380 -8.14 -18.78 -31.17
CA ASN A 380 -8.43 -17.35 -31.36
C ASN A 380 -8.61 -16.60 -30.02
N ASN A 381 -7.98 -15.43 -29.91
CA ASN A 381 -7.80 -14.64 -28.69
C ASN A 381 -9.07 -13.96 -28.12
N ASP A 382 -10.25 -14.13 -28.72
CA ASP A 382 -11.38 -13.22 -28.47
C ASP A 382 -12.51 -13.79 -27.59
N ASP A 383 -12.56 -15.10 -27.31
CA ASP A 383 -13.67 -15.73 -26.56
C ASP A 383 -13.35 -16.20 -25.12
N ASP A 384 -12.11 -16.06 -24.64
CA ASP A 384 -11.68 -16.61 -23.34
C ASP A 384 -12.22 -15.86 -22.10
N ASP A 385 -12.60 -14.58 -22.22
CA ASP A 385 -12.88 -13.72 -21.04
C ASP A 385 -14.24 -14.03 -20.38
N ILE A 386 -15.21 -14.55 -21.16
CA ILE A 386 -16.51 -15.02 -20.67
C ILE A 386 -16.40 -16.45 -20.10
N ASP A 387 -15.44 -17.24 -20.60
CA ASP A 387 -15.25 -18.63 -20.18
C ASP A 387 -14.39 -18.74 -18.92
N ASP A 388 -13.38 -17.89 -18.69
CA ASP A 388 -12.44 -18.04 -17.57
C ASP A 388 -13.09 -17.86 -16.18
N LYS A 389 -14.03 -16.92 -16.03
CA LYS A 389 -14.78 -16.74 -14.75
C LYS A 389 -15.79 -17.86 -14.50
N LYS A 390 -16.39 -18.39 -15.56
CA LYS A 390 -17.38 -19.48 -15.49
C LYS A 390 -16.67 -20.81 -15.25
N ALA A 391 -15.56 -21.05 -15.95
CA ALA A 391 -14.62 -22.12 -15.72
C ALA A 391 -14.04 -22.07 -14.31
N ARG A 392 -13.67 -20.91 -13.74
CA ARG A 392 -13.22 -20.80 -12.33
C ARG A 392 -14.30 -21.22 -11.32
N ARG A 393 -15.57 -20.87 -11.58
CA ARG A 393 -16.70 -21.28 -10.71
C ARG A 393 -16.96 -22.79 -10.84
N GLN A 394 -16.98 -23.31 -12.06
CA GLN A 394 -17.11 -24.75 -12.33
C GLN A 394 -15.92 -25.53 -11.75
N GLU A 395 -14.70 -25.02 -11.90
CA GLU A 395 -13.49 -25.62 -11.35
C GLU A 395 -13.56 -25.69 -9.84
N GLN A 396 -14.02 -24.64 -9.15
CA GLN A 396 -14.27 -24.70 -7.70
C GLN A 396 -15.26 -25.80 -7.27
N GLU A 397 -16.17 -26.21 -8.15
CA GLU A 397 -17.16 -27.25 -7.95
C GLU A 397 -16.68 -28.65 -8.40
N MET A 398 -15.65 -28.74 -9.26
CA MET A 398 -15.10 -30.00 -9.78
C MET A 398 -14.24 -30.77 -8.77
N ASN A 399 -14.32 -32.10 -8.84
CA ASN A 399 -13.50 -33.04 -8.05
C ASN A 399 -12.01 -32.98 -8.46
N GLN A 400 -11.11 -33.41 -7.57
CA GLN A 400 -9.66 -33.36 -7.82
C GLN A 400 -9.24 -34.13 -9.08
N GLU A 401 -9.82 -35.31 -9.32
CA GLU A 401 -9.50 -36.17 -10.47
C GLU A 401 -9.93 -35.56 -11.81
N GLU A 402 -11.09 -34.91 -11.84
CA GLU A 402 -11.63 -34.23 -13.03
C GLU A 402 -10.77 -33.02 -13.42
N ARG A 403 -10.27 -32.28 -12.42
CA ARG A 403 -9.32 -31.19 -12.64
C ARG A 403 -7.97 -31.70 -13.16
N GLU A 404 -7.48 -32.82 -12.64
CA GLU A 404 -6.27 -33.46 -13.14
C GLU A 404 -6.43 -33.92 -14.60
N GLN A 405 -7.60 -34.45 -14.97
CA GLN A 405 -7.93 -34.78 -16.36
C GLN A 405 -7.91 -33.52 -17.25
N ILE A 406 -8.60 -32.45 -16.85
CA ILE A 406 -8.63 -31.19 -17.61
C ILE A 406 -7.23 -30.57 -17.72
N ARG A 407 -6.39 -30.69 -16.70
CA ARG A 407 -5.00 -30.22 -16.72
C ARG A 407 -4.13 -31.04 -17.68
N LYS A 408 -4.35 -32.36 -17.73
CA LYS A 408 -3.72 -33.25 -18.71
C LYS A 408 -4.19 -32.93 -20.13
N GLU A 409 -5.45 -32.57 -20.32
CA GLU A 409 -6.04 -32.18 -21.60
C GLU A 409 -5.63 -30.76 -22.05
N ARG A 410 -5.46 -29.82 -21.12
CA ARG A 410 -5.14 -28.40 -21.39
C ARG A 410 -4.01 -27.88 -20.48
N PRO A 411 -2.74 -28.30 -20.69
CA PRO A 411 -1.61 -27.91 -19.85
C PRO A 411 -1.34 -26.39 -19.83
N ILE A 412 -1.77 -25.66 -20.86
CA ILE A 412 -1.67 -24.20 -20.99
C ILE A 412 -2.36 -23.45 -19.83
N ARG A 413 -3.48 -23.97 -19.30
CA ARG A 413 -4.24 -23.31 -18.22
C ARG A 413 -3.47 -23.24 -16.89
N ALA A 414 -2.43 -24.07 -16.72
CA ALA A 414 -1.56 -24.03 -15.55
C ALA A 414 -0.59 -22.83 -15.55
N MET A 415 -0.34 -22.20 -16.70
CA MET A 415 0.64 -21.12 -16.84
C MET A 415 -0.06 -19.76 -16.92
N ARG A 416 0.40 -18.82 -16.10
CA ARG A 416 -0.12 -17.45 -16.12
C ARG A 416 0.50 -16.67 -17.27
N ARG A 417 -0.16 -15.56 -17.62
CA ARG A 417 0.30 -14.63 -18.67
C ARG A 417 1.46 -13.73 -18.20
N ALA A 418 2.32 -14.20 -17.30
CA ALA A 418 3.40 -13.38 -16.75
C ALA A 418 4.65 -14.21 -16.45
N ALA A 419 5.83 -13.59 -16.60
CA ALA A 419 7.11 -14.22 -16.29
C ALA A 419 8.11 -13.21 -15.70
N PHE A 420 9.05 -13.74 -14.93
CA PHE A 420 10.21 -13.03 -14.43
C PHE A 420 11.43 -13.43 -15.26
N VAL A 421 12.12 -12.45 -15.81
CA VAL A 421 13.35 -12.65 -16.59
C VAL A 421 14.49 -11.95 -15.86
N SER A 422 15.52 -12.70 -15.50
CA SER A 422 16.71 -12.21 -14.79
C SER A 422 17.88 -12.09 -15.77
N PHE A 423 18.57 -10.96 -15.74
CA PHE A 423 19.72 -10.68 -16.61
C PHE A 423 21.03 -10.71 -15.83
N THR A 424 22.14 -10.91 -16.53
CA THR A 424 23.51 -10.86 -15.99
C THR A 424 24.09 -9.43 -15.97
N SER A 425 23.50 -8.47 -16.70
CA SER A 425 23.91 -7.06 -16.70
C SER A 425 22.74 -6.12 -16.42
N LEU A 426 22.99 -5.07 -15.62
CA LEU A 426 22.05 -3.98 -15.38
C LEU A 426 21.72 -3.22 -16.66
N MET A 427 22.66 -3.12 -17.59
CA MET A 427 22.44 -2.46 -18.87
C MET A 427 21.32 -3.17 -19.63
N SER A 428 21.44 -4.49 -19.81
CA SER A 428 20.44 -5.30 -20.50
C SER A 428 19.06 -5.23 -19.82
N THR A 429 19.01 -5.27 -18.49
CA THR A 429 17.75 -5.10 -17.74
C THR A 429 17.10 -3.74 -18.01
N GLN A 430 17.85 -2.64 -17.93
CA GLN A 430 17.30 -1.29 -18.14
C GLN A 430 16.88 -1.05 -19.59
N VAL A 431 17.62 -1.62 -20.55
CA VAL A 431 17.24 -1.60 -21.98
C VAL A 431 15.92 -2.36 -22.16
N ALA A 432 15.81 -3.58 -21.64
CA ALA A 432 14.59 -4.39 -21.77
C ALA A 432 13.35 -3.70 -21.18
N GLN A 433 13.48 -2.92 -20.11
CA GLN A 433 12.38 -2.15 -19.49
C GLN A 433 11.94 -0.91 -20.28
N GLN A 434 12.73 -0.44 -21.23
CA GLN A 434 12.46 0.76 -22.02
C GLN A 434 12.12 0.44 -23.48
N THR A 435 12.52 -0.73 -23.98
CA THR A 435 12.25 -1.18 -25.34
C THR A 435 10.88 -1.81 -25.46
N LEU A 436 10.20 -1.51 -26.56
CA LEU A 436 8.97 -2.20 -26.96
C LEU A 436 9.32 -3.61 -27.46
N GLN A 437 8.68 -4.65 -26.89
CA GLN A 437 8.95 -6.06 -27.24
C GLN A 437 8.04 -6.57 -28.37
N SER A 438 6.81 -6.07 -28.46
CA SER A 438 5.79 -6.49 -29.43
C SER A 438 5.18 -5.27 -30.13
N GLU A 439 4.67 -5.45 -31.36
CA GLU A 439 3.85 -4.44 -32.04
C GLU A 439 2.60 -4.07 -31.21
N ASP A 440 2.02 -5.07 -30.55
CA ASP A 440 0.87 -4.90 -29.67
C ASP A 440 1.29 -4.34 -28.30
N LEU A 441 0.88 -3.10 -28.00
CA LEU A 441 1.15 -2.43 -26.72
C LEU A 441 0.53 -3.14 -25.50
N ALA A 442 -0.50 -3.97 -25.72
CA ALA A 442 -1.18 -4.73 -24.67
C ALA A 442 -0.52 -6.11 -24.40
N CYS A 443 0.51 -6.47 -25.16
CA CYS A 443 1.18 -7.76 -25.11
C CYS A 443 2.65 -7.59 -24.69
N MET A 444 3.17 -8.51 -23.87
CA MET A 444 4.58 -8.52 -23.42
C MET A 444 5.05 -7.19 -22.81
N ALA A 445 4.23 -6.56 -21.99
CA ALA A 445 4.60 -5.32 -21.31
C ALA A 445 5.68 -5.61 -20.25
N VAL A 446 6.81 -4.89 -20.32
CA VAL A 446 7.95 -5.07 -19.41
C VAL A 446 7.89 -4.03 -18.29
N MET A 447 7.93 -4.51 -17.05
CA MET A 447 7.95 -3.71 -15.83
C MET A 447 9.16 -4.08 -14.97
N PRO A 448 9.67 -3.19 -14.11
CA PRO A 448 10.68 -3.58 -13.12
C PRO A 448 10.11 -4.67 -12.21
N ALA A 449 10.89 -5.73 -11.95
CA ALA A 449 10.44 -6.77 -11.04
C ALA A 449 10.36 -6.21 -9.60
N PRO A 450 9.24 -6.43 -8.89
CA PRO A 450 9.21 -6.14 -7.46
C PRO A 450 10.16 -7.07 -6.69
N HIS A 451 10.46 -6.71 -5.46
CA HIS A 451 11.19 -7.59 -4.55
C HIS A 451 10.35 -8.81 -4.17
N GLU A 452 10.98 -9.96 -3.91
CA GLU A 452 10.33 -11.24 -3.60
C GLU A 452 9.22 -11.15 -2.54
N ASP A 453 9.48 -10.49 -1.40
CA ASP A 453 8.51 -10.29 -0.32
C ASP A 453 7.34 -9.35 -0.69
N ASP A 454 7.57 -8.45 -1.63
CA ASP A 454 6.62 -7.42 -2.06
C ASP A 454 5.69 -7.90 -3.18
N ILE A 455 5.99 -9.05 -3.78
CA ILE A 455 5.16 -9.64 -4.83
C ILE A 455 3.76 -9.94 -4.30
N ASN A 456 2.76 -9.49 -5.05
CA ASN A 456 1.37 -9.89 -4.89
C ASN A 456 1.01 -10.98 -5.91
N TRP A 457 1.28 -12.24 -5.56
CA TRP A 457 1.02 -13.39 -6.42
C TRP A 457 -0.43 -13.47 -6.89
N GLY A 458 -1.42 -13.06 -6.10
CA GLY A 458 -2.82 -13.09 -6.52
C GLY A 458 -3.15 -12.16 -7.70
N ASN A 459 -2.33 -11.14 -7.94
CA ASN A 459 -2.53 -10.15 -9.01
C ASN A 459 -1.59 -10.35 -10.21
N ILE A 460 -0.62 -11.25 -10.13
CA ILE A 460 0.28 -11.56 -11.24
C ILE A 460 -0.45 -12.35 -12.31
N GLY A 461 -0.30 -11.95 -13.57
CA GLY A 461 -0.90 -12.63 -14.73
C GLY A 461 -2.30 -12.14 -15.10
N LEU A 462 -2.83 -11.11 -14.43
CA LEU A 462 -4.05 -10.42 -14.85
C LEU A 462 -3.83 -9.68 -16.17
N GLN A 463 -4.82 -9.74 -17.05
CA GLN A 463 -4.74 -9.08 -18.35
C GLN A 463 -4.77 -7.55 -18.21
N TYR A 464 -4.10 -6.84 -19.12
CA TYR A 464 -4.09 -5.38 -19.16
C TYR A 464 -5.50 -4.76 -19.09
N ARG A 465 -6.46 -5.27 -19.88
CA ARG A 465 -7.85 -4.77 -19.92
C ARG A 465 -8.56 -4.94 -18.57
N THR A 466 -8.44 -6.13 -17.97
CA THR A 466 -9.04 -6.44 -16.66
C THR A 466 -8.46 -5.56 -15.56
N ARG A 467 -7.14 -5.34 -15.57
CA ARG A 467 -6.45 -4.45 -14.64
C ARG A 467 -6.90 -2.99 -14.81
N ALA A 468 -6.95 -2.49 -16.03
CA ALA A 468 -7.38 -1.12 -16.33
C ALA A 468 -8.84 -0.88 -15.89
N PHE A 469 -9.74 -1.84 -16.20
CA PHE A 469 -11.13 -1.79 -15.77
C PHE A 469 -11.29 -1.89 -14.25
N GLY A 470 -10.49 -2.74 -13.60
CA GLY A 470 -10.44 -2.87 -12.14
C GLY A 470 -10.03 -1.57 -11.45
N MET A 471 -9.00 -0.88 -11.97
CA MET A 471 -8.59 0.44 -11.47
C MET A 471 -9.68 1.50 -11.67
N LEU A 472 -10.31 1.53 -12.84
CA LEU A 472 -11.39 2.49 -13.14
C LEU A 472 -12.58 2.30 -12.19
N ILE A 473 -13.05 1.06 -12.03
CA ILE A 473 -14.14 0.71 -11.10
C ILE A 473 -13.75 1.05 -9.66
N SER A 474 -12.56 0.66 -9.23
CA SER A 474 -12.10 0.93 -7.86
C SER A 474 -12.06 2.44 -7.59
N SER A 475 -11.59 3.23 -8.56
CA SER A 475 -11.60 4.69 -8.48
C SER A 475 -13.03 5.27 -8.44
N LEU A 476 -13.94 4.77 -9.27
CA LEU A 476 -15.33 5.22 -9.32
C LEU A 476 -16.08 4.91 -8.01
N ILE A 477 -15.98 3.66 -7.53
CA ILE A 477 -16.57 3.23 -6.26
C ILE A 477 -15.98 4.05 -5.12
N SER A 478 -14.65 4.27 -5.11
CA SER A 478 -14.01 5.09 -4.08
C SER A 478 -14.52 6.53 -4.12
N ALA A 479 -14.71 7.13 -5.30
CA ALA A 479 -15.27 8.48 -5.42
C ALA A 479 -16.71 8.56 -4.89
N VAL A 480 -17.56 7.57 -5.19
CA VAL A 480 -18.94 7.47 -4.66
C VAL A 480 -18.92 7.36 -3.13
N ILE A 481 -18.10 6.45 -2.59
CA ILE A 481 -17.94 6.29 -1.13
C ILE A 481 -17.47 7.60 -0.51
N VAL A 482 -16.45 8.25 -1.07
CA VAL A 482 -15.91 9.52 -0.56
C VAL A 482 -16.94 10.64 -0.64
N LEU A 483 -17.82 10.72 -1.63
CA LEU A 483 -18.84 11.77 -1.70
C LEU A 483 -20.00 11.52 -0.73
N PHE A 484 -20.46 10.28 -0.61
CA PHE A 484 -21.66 9.93 0.18
C PHE A 484 -21.37 9.43 1.60
N TRP A 485 -20.11 9.43 2.06
CA TRP A 485 -19.75 8.97 3.41
C TRP A 485 -20.41 9.76 4.55
N THR A 486 -20.83 11.00 4.29
CA THR A 486 -21.59 11.81 5.25
C THR A 486 -22.94 11.19 5.60
N ILE A 487 -23.57 10.47 4.68
CA ILE A 487 -24.91 9.91 4.88
C ILE A 487 -24.88 8.77 5.91
N PRO A 488 -24.05 7.72 5.76
CA PRO A 488 -23.94 6.67 6.78
C PRO A 488 -23.46 7.21 8.13
N THR A 489 -22.55 8.18 8.13
CA THR A 489 -22.02 8.75 9.38
C THR A 489 -23.06 9.59 10.11
N ALA A 490 -23.86 10.39 9.40
CA ALA A 490 -24.99 11.13 9.96
C ALA A 490 -26.11 10.20 10.43
N PHE A 491 -26.37 9.11 9.70
CA PHE A 491 -27.35 8.11 10.09
C PHE A 491 -26.97 7.42 11.41
N VAL A 492 -25.75 6.87 11.51
CA VAL A 492 -25.25 6.22 12.74
C VAL A 492 -25.22 7.21 13.90
N ALA A 493 -24.77 8.44 13.65
CA ALA A 493 -24.83 9.52 14.62
C ALA A 493 -26.25 9.77 15.15
N SER A 494 -27.23 9.84 14.25
CA SER A 494 -28.63 10.14 14.61
C SER A 494 -29.23 9.00 15.46
N LEU A 495 -28.96 7.74 15.09
CA LEU A 495 -29.39 6.56 15.84
C LEU A 495 -28.75 6.45 17.22
N ALA A 496 -27.58 7.03 17.38
CA ALA A 496 -26.84 6.96 18.62
C ALA A 496 -27.23 8.06 19.62
N THR A 497 -28.18 8.94 19.28
CA THR A 497 -28.78 9.85 20.27
C THR A 497 -29.79 9.09 21.13
N VAL A 498 -29.71 9.26 22.46
CA VAL A 498 -30.57 8.52 23.41
C VAL A 498 -32.06 8.78 23.13
N GLU A 499 -32.40 10.01 22.74
CA GLU A 499 -33.76 10.42 22.45
C GLU A 499 -34.34 9.78 21.19
N SER A 500 -33.53 9.60 20.13
CA SER A 500 -33.99 8.93 18.92
C SER A 500 -34.16 7.43 19.17
N LEU A 501 -33.29 6.83 19.98
CA LEU A 501 -33.37 5.42 20.34
C LEU A 501 -34.60 5.11 21.20
N ARG A 502 -34.94 6.01 22.14
CA ARG A 502 -36.18 5.96 22.95
C ARG A 502 -37.45 5.97 22.08
N ARG A 503 -37.40 6.67 20.94
CA ARG A 503 -38.50 6.73 19.96
C ARG A 503 -38.53 5.51 19.04
N ALA A 504 -37.38 4.99 18.64
CA ALA A 504 -37.27 3.90 17.68
C ALA A 504 -37.58 2.52 18.30
N LEU A 505 -37.20 2.29 19.56
CA LEU A 505 -37.39 1.01 20.25
C LEU A 505 -38.15 1.22 21.58
N PRO A 506 -39.49 1.26 21.56
CA PRO A 506 -40.29 1.63 22.73
C PRO A 506 -40.19 0.64 23.91
N PHE A 507 -39.78 -0.61 23.67
CA PHE A 507 -39.54 -1.59 24.75
C PHE A 507 -38.29 -1.29 25.59
N LEU A 508 -37.36 -0.46 25.09
CA LEU A 508 -36.20 -0.01 25.86
C LEU A 508 -36.56 1.11 26.83
N ASN A 509 -37.74 1.72 26.71
CA ASN A 509 -38.14 2.86 27.54
C ASN A 509 -38.32 2.42 29.00
N THR A 510 -38.96 1.28 29.23
CA THR A 510 -39.09 0.69 30.57
C THR A 510 -37.73 0.34 31.17
N ALA A 511 -36.80 -0.19 30.37
CA ALA A 511 -35.44 -0.51 30.81
C ALA A 511 -34.58 0.72 31.12
N PHE A 512 -34.74 1.81 30.35
CA PHE A 512 -34.06 3.09 30.60
C PHE A 512 -34.59 3.81 31.84
N ASP A 513 -35.90 3.74 32.09
CA ASP A 513 -36.52 4.36 33.25
C ASP A 513 -36.20 3.57 34.55
N GLU A 514 -36.01 2.23 34.47
CA GLU A 514 -35.66 1.37 35.61
C GLU A 514 -34.16 1.43 35.99
N TYR A 515 -33.26 1.67 35.02
CA TYR A 515 -31.82 1.74 35.26
C TYR A 515 -31.19 3.01 34.64
N PRO A 516 -30.99 4.09 35.41
CA PRO A 516 -30.38 5.33 34.89
C PRO A 516 -28.94 5.14 34.39
N LEU A 517 -28.23 4.11 34.87
CA LEU A 517 -26.90 3.71 34.37
C LEU A 517 -26.92 3.31 32.88
N LEU A 518 -28.01 2.73 32.39
CA LEU A 518 -28.15 2.37 30.97
C LEU A 518 -28.15 3.63 30.09
N GLN A 519 -28.72 4.73 30.55
CA GLN A 519 -28.73 5.99 29.80
C GLN A 519 -27.31 6.50 29.56
N ASP A 520 -26.45 6.47 30.57
CA ASP A 520 -25.07 6.94 30.46
C ASP A 520 -24.18 6.00 29.65
N ILE A 521 -24.41 4.69 29.72
CA ILE A 521 -23.74 3.71 28.85
C ILE A 521 -24.09 3.97 27.38
N PHE A 522 -25.37 4.19 27.06
CA PHE A 522 -25.81 4.45 25.69
C PHE A 522 -25.28 5.79 25.14
N LYS A 523 -25.12 6.82 25.97
CA LYS A 523 -24.42 8.07 25.57
C LYS A 523 -22.97 7.81 25.14
N GLN A 524 -22.27 6.85 25.77
CA GLN A 524 -20.89 6.51 25.41
C GLN A 524 -20.79 5.58 24.19
N ILE A 525 -21.83 4.77 23.91
CA ILE A 525 -21.89 3.93 22.70
C ILE A 525 -21.85 4.79 21.43
N ALA A 526 -22.39 6.02 21.46
CA ALA A 526 -22.46 6.89 20.29
C ALA A 526 -21.11 7.31 19.71
N PRO A 527 -20.18 7.90 20.49
CA PRO A 527 -18.80 8.12 20.03
C PRO A 527 -18.12 6.82 19.58
N LEU A 528 -18.31 5.70 20.29
CA LEU A 528 -17.67 4.43 19.95
C LEU A 528 -18.14 3.89 18.59
N ALA A 529 -19.45 3.95 18.31
CA ALA A 529 -20.02 3.56 17.02
C ALA A 529 -19.50 4.45 15.88
N LEU A 530 -19.33 5.75 16.12
CA LEU A 530 -18.75 6.67 15.16
C LEU A 530 -17.26 6.40 14.89
N VAL A 531 -16.50 6.07 15.93
CA VAL A 531 -15.09 5.66 15.79
C VAL A 531 -14.99 4.33 15.03
N ALA A 532 -15.85 3.35 15.34
CA ALA A 532 -15.90 2.08 14.62
C ALA A 532 -16.24 2.27 13.13
N LEU A 533 -17.22 3.11 12.81
CA LEU A 533 -17.55 3.45 11.42
C LEU A 533 -16.38 4.14 10.73
N SER A 534 -15.68 5.05 11.42
CA SER A 534 -14.50 5.72 10.85
C SER A 534 -13.34 4.73 10.60
N GLY A 535 -13.16 3.73 11.47
CA GLY A 535 -12.22 2.64 11.28
C GLY A 535 -12.56 1.69 10.12
N LEU A 536 -13.82 1.68 9.66
CA LEU A 536 -14.23 0.89 8.50
C LEU A 536 -13.70 1.46 7.17
N ALA A 537 -13.51 2.79 7.08
CA ALA A 537 -13.11 3.42 5.81
C ALA A 537 -11.74 2.92 5.30
N PRO A 538 -10.65 2.88 6.11
CA PRO A 538 -9.38 2.31 5.66
C PRO A 538 -9.48 0.84 5.26
N ILE A 539 -10.32 0.05 5.94
CA ILE A 539 -10.52 -1.39 5.63
C ILE A 539 -11.17 -1.53 4.25
N VAL A 540 -12.22 -0.76 3.98
CA VAL A 540 -12.94 -0.78 2.69
C VAL A 540 -12.01 -0.32 1.56
N PHE A 541 -11.26 0.77 1.75
CA PHE A 541 -10.33 1.23 0.72
C PHE A 541 -9.16 0.27 0.52
N ASN A 542 -8.68 -0.41 1.57
CA ASN A 542 -7.63 -1.41 1.45
C ASN A 542 -8.12 -2.58 0.58
N PHE A 543 -9.33 -3.06 0.84
CA PHE A 543 -9.97 -4.10 0.04
C PHE A 543 -10.14 -3.68 -1.43
N LEU A 544 -10.62 -2.47 -1.69
CA LEU A 544 -10.75 -1.93 -3.05
C LEU A 544 -9.39 -1.82 -3.75
N SER A 545 -8.35 -1.34 -3.04
CA SER A 545 -7.00 -1.21 -3.59
C SER A 545 -6.34 -2.57 -3.89
N GLY A 546 -6.59 -3.60 -3.08
CA GLY A 546 -6.08 -4.95 -3.31
C GLY A 546 -6.63 -5.57 -4.59
N ARG A 547 -7.87 -5.22 -4.97
CA ARG A 547 -8.55 -5.70 -6.18
C ARG A 547 -8.22 -4.96 -7.47
N GLU A 548 -7.36 -3.95 -7.43
CA GLU A 548 -6.95 -3.19 -8.62
C GLU A 548 -6.00 -3.95 -9.55
N GLY A 549 -5.43 -5.06 -9.11
CA GLY A 549 -4.52 -5.86 -9.92
C GLY A 549 -3.08 -5.34 -9.97
N HIS A 550 -2.61 -4.59 -8.96
CA HIS A 550 -1.19 -4.20 -8.90
C HIS A 550 -0.30 -5.41 -8.54
N PRO A 551 0.85 -5.60 -9.22
CA PRO A 551 1.75 -6.74 -9.00
C PRO A 551 2.55 -6.65 -7.69
N SER A 552 2.69 -5.46 -7.11
CA SER A 552 3.41 -5.19 -5.85
C SER A 552 2.44 -4.78 -4.73
N LYS A 553 2.67 -5.28 -3.51
CA LYS A 553 1.93 -4.87 -2.30
C LYS A 553 2.20 -3.40 -1.94
N THR A 554 3.42 -2.93 -2.17
CA THR A 554 3.79 -1.52 -1.97
C THR A 554 3.01 -0.60 -2.91
N GLU A 555 2.80 -0.99 -4.17
CA GLU A 555 1.94 -0.23 -5.10
C GLU A 555 0.47 -0.20 -4.67
N VAL A 556 -0.04 -1.31 -4.12
CA VAL A 556 -1.38 -1.41 -3.51
C VAL A 556 -1.51 -0.43 -2.34
N ARG A 557 -0.56 -0.43 -1.40
CA ARG A 557 -0.58 0.49 -0.25
C ARG A 557 -0.48 1.96 -0.66
N ALA A 558 0.37 2.26 -1.63
CA ALA A 558 0.42 3.60 -2.18
C ALA A 558 -0.94 3.99 -2.82
N ALA A 559 -1.77 3.03 -3.27
CA ALA A 559 -3.02 3.31 -3.97
C ALA A 559 -4.16 3.49 -2.97
N LEU A 560 -4.06 2.76 -1.85
CA LEU A 560 -4.79 3.02 -0.62
C LEU A 560 -4.52 4.45 -0.13
N PHE A 561 -3.25 4.89 -0.07
CA PHE A 561 -2.90 6.27 0.30
C PHE A 561 -3.63 7.29 -0.58
N THR A 562 -3.67 7.10 -1.90
CA THR A 562 -4.39 8.01 -2.78
C THR A 562 -5.88 8.12 -2.42
N LYS A 563 -6.54 6.99 -2.14
CA LYS A 563 -7.97 6.98 -1.75
C LYS A 563 -8.19 7.67 -0.41
N LEU A 564 -7.34 7.37 0.57
CA LEU A 564 -7.40 8.00 1.90
C LEU A 564 -7.09 9.50 1.84
N GLY A 565 -6.14 9.93 1.01
CA GLY A 565 -5.84 11.34 0.80
C GLY A 565 -7.03 12.11 0.22
N TYR A 566 -7.72 11.54 -0.77
CA TYR A 566 -8.97 12.12 -1.27
C TYR A 566 -10.11 12.10 -0.24
N PHE A 567 -10.22 11.03 0.55
CA PHE A 567 -11.16 10.95 1.65
C PHE A 567 -10.92 12.07 2.67
N GLN A 568 -9.66 12.26 3.13
CA GLN A 568 -9.28 13.34 4.03
C GLN A 568 -9.59 14.72 3.46
N LEU A 569 -9.27 14.94 2.18
CA LEU A 569 -9.53 16.19 1.47
C LEU A 569 -11.03 16.53 1.40
N VAL A 570 -11.87 15.58 0.99
CA VAL A 570 -13.31 15.84 0.79
C VAL A 570 -14.04 15.83 2.12
N GLN A 571 -13.85 14.79 2.93
CA GLN A 571 -14.66 14.57 4.14
C GLN A 571 -14.20 15.39 5.33
N ILE A 572 -12.89 15.52 5.59
CA ILE A 572 -12.45 16.32 6.74
C ILE A 572 -12.32 17.79 6.38
N PHE A 573 -11.76 18.14 5.22
CA PHE A 573 -11.59 19.55 4.85
C PHE A 573 -12.87 20.19 4.28
N PHE A 574 -13.38 19.73 3.12
CA PHE A 574 -14.52 20.41 2.47
C PHE A 574 -15.84 20.26 3.21
N VAL A 575 -16.21 19.04 3.61
CA VAL A 575 -17.50 18.80 4.29
C VAL A 575 -17.59 19.56 5.61
N THR A 576 -16.51 19.67 6.39
CA THR A 576 -16.52 20.42 7.65
C THR A 576 -16.79 21.91 7.42
N VAL A 577 -16.22 22.49 6.37
CA VAL A 577 -16.46 23.89 6.00
C VAL A 577 -17.91 24.09 5.50
N ILE A 578 -18.43 23.13 4.74
CA ILE A 578 -19.78 23.20 4.15
C ILE A 578 -20.87 22.98 5.22
N VAL A 579 -20.77 21.94 6.04
CA VAL A 579 -21.81 21.61 7.04
C VAL A 579 -21.95 22.72 8.09
N GLY A 580 -20.83 23.32 8.50
CA GLY A 580 -20.86 24.49 9.39
C GLY A 580 -21.54 25.73 8.79
N THR A 581 -21.86 25.74 7.49
CA THR A 581 -22.65 26.80 6.83
C THR A 581 -24.07 26.43 6.49
N ILE A 582 -24.32 25.16 6.17
CA ILE A 582 -25.61 24.73 5.62
C ILE A 582 -26.69 24.71 6.70
N LEU A 583 -26.37 24.31 7.93
CA LEU A 583 -27.37 24.14 8.99
C LEU A 583 -28.09 25.46 9.33
N ASP A 584 -27.37 26.58 9.27
CA ASP A 584 -27.91 27.89 9.65
C ASP A 584 -28.70 28.56 8.51
N SER A 585 -28.59 28.08 7.26
CA SER A 585 -29.08 28.82 6.08
C SER A 585 -29.62 27.97 4.93
N LEU A 586 -29.93 26.68 5.15
CA LEU A 586 -30.43 25.77 4.12
C LEU A 586 -31.64 26.34 3.34
N LYS A 587 -32.58 26.98 4.05
CA LYS A 587 -33.76 27.61 3.43
C LYS A 587 -33.36 28.76 2.50
N GLU A 588 -32.39 29.58 2.92
CA GLU A 588 -31.92 30.74 2.15
C GLU A 588 -31.07 30.35 0.92
N ILE A 589 -30.38 29.21 0.98
CA ILE A 589 -29.60 28.64 -0.13
C ILE A 589 -30.51 28.09 -1.23
N LEU A 590 -31.62 27.45 -0.85
CA LEU A 590 -32.57 26.88 -1.81
C LEU A 590 -33.20 27.99 -2.67
N ASP A 591 -33.47 29.14 -2.07
CA ASP A 591 -34.07 30.29 -2.75
C ASP A 591 -33.06 31.10 -3.56
N GLN A 592 -31.78 31.18 -3.14
CA GLN A 592 -30.74 31.95 -3.82
C GLN A 592 -29.37 31.22 -3.83
N PRO A 593 -29.06 30.42 -4.87
CA PRO A 593 -27.80 29.69 -4.94
C PRO A 593 -26.56 30.60 -5.03
N LYS A 594 -26.73 31.87 -5.45
CA LYS A 594 -25.64 32.86 -5.45
C LYS A 594 -25.14 33.20 -4.04
N LYS A 595 -25.99 33.12 -3.02
CA LYS A 595 -25.60 33.35 -1.62
C LYS A 595 -24.71 32.24 -1.07
N LEU A 596 -24.71 31.04 -1.66
CA LEU A 596 -23.84 29.94 -1.26
C LEU A 596 -22.36 30.33 -1.31
N VAL A 597 -21.94 31.02 -2.38
CA VAL A 597 -20.55 31.47 -2.55
C VAL A 597 -20.18 32.49 -1.45
N SER A 598 -21.10 33.40 -1.11
CA SER A 598 -20.90 34.38 -0.04
C SER A 598 -20.89 33.80 1.37
N MET A 599 -21.63 32.72 1.59
CA MET A 599 -21.63 32.03 2.88
C MET A 599 -20.37 31.21 3.06
N LEU A 600 -19.92 30.51 2.00
CA LEU A 600 -18.74 29.65 2.06
C LEU A 600 -17.44 30.42 2.32
N GLY A 601 -17.29 31.63 1.77
CA GLY A 601 -16.11 32.44 2.05
C GLY A 601 -16.16 33.19 3.40
N ARG A 602 -17.33 33.35 4.03
CA ARG A 602 -17.44 33.84 5.42
C ARG A 602 -17.12 32.76 6.45
N SER A 603 -17.45 31.51 6.15
CA SER A 603 -17.26 30.39 7.07
C SER A 603 -15.85 29.84 7.12
N MET A 604 -15.10 29.90 6.02
CA MET A 604 -13.71 29.41 5.98
C MET A 604 -12.85 29.99 7.12
N PRO A 605 -12.75 31.32 7.32
CA PRO A 605 -12.01 31.89 8.45
C PRO A 605 -12.57 31.48 9.81
N GLN A 606 -13.90 31.38 9.96
CA GLN A 606 -14.55 30.99 11.22
C GLN A 606 -14.17 29.56 11.63
N GLN A 607 -14.06 28.65 10.65
CA GLN A 607 -13.68 27.25 10.88
C GLN A 607 -12.18 27.05 11.20
N SER A 608 -11.36 28.11 11.22
CA SER A 608 -9.94 27.99 11.60
C SER A 608 -9.75 27.47 13.03
N THR A 609 -10.65 27.82 13.96
CA THR A 609 -10.64 27.35 15.36
C THR A 609 -10.78 25.82 15.45
N PHE A 610 -11.64 25.24 14.62
CA PHE A 610 -11.81 23.79 14.52
C PHE A 610 -10.51 23.12 14.07
N PHE A 611 -9.89 23.60 12.99
CA PHE A 611 -8.64 23.02 12.49
C PHE A 611 -7.46 23.20 13.46
N ILE A 612 -7.40 24.31 14.21
CA ILE A 612 -6.42 24.47 15.29
C ILE A 612 -6.63 23.40 16.36
N SER A 613 -7.88 23.24 16.81
CA SER A 613 -8.23 22.24 17.84
C SER A 613 -7.92 20.82 17.35
N TYR A 614 -8.24 20.51 16.09
CA TYR A 614 -7.89 19.24 15.45
C TYR A 614 -6.38 18.97 15.46
N VAL A 615 -5.56 19.95 15.05
CA VAL A 615 -4.09 19.81 15.04
C VAL A 615 -3.55 19.66 16.46
N ILE A 616 -4.10 20.38 17.45
CA ILE A 616 -3.73 20.24 18.86
C ILE A 616 -4.04 18.83 19.37
N VAL A 617 -5.24 18.30 19.09
CA VAL A 617 -5.64 16.93 19.46
C VAL A 617 -4.69 15.92 18.82
N GLN A 618 -4.40 16.07 17.53
CA GLN A 618 -3.50 15.16 16.82
C GLN A 618 -2.07 15.21 17.36
N THR A 619 -1.59 16.40 17.73
CA THR A 619 -0.27 16.57 18.33
C THR A 619 -0.21 15.99 19.75
N GLY A 620 -1.20 16.28 20.59
CA GLY A 620 -1.20 15.89 21.99
C GLY A 620 -1.60 14.45 22.21
N LEU A 621 -2.73 14.01 21.65
CA LEU A 621 -3.21 12.64 21.80
C LEU A 621 -2.61 11.71 20.74
N GLY A 622 -2.70 12.07 19.46
CA GLY A 622 -2.28 11.21 18.34
C GLY A 622 -0.82 10.77 18.43
N LEU A 623 0.11 11.73 18.56
CA LEU A 623 1.54 11.43 18.67
C LEU A 623 1.91 10.69 19.95
N VAL A 624 1.22 10.94 21.08
CA VAL A 624 1.45 10.22 22.33
C VAL A 624 0.99 8.77 22.24
N LEU A 625 -0.19 8.52 21.66
CA LEU A 625 -0.69 7.16 21.45
C LEU A 625 0.24 6.34 20.56
N GLU A 626 0.79 6.98 19.53
CA GLU A 626 1.77 6.41 18.63
C GLU A 626 3.09 6.14 19.39
N LEU A 627 3.65 7.14 20.08
CA LEU A 627 4.89 7.02 20.87
C LEU A 627 4.82 5.90 21.92
N LEU A 628 3.70 5.81 22.65
CA LEU A 628 3.44 4.77 23.64
C LEU A 628 3.14 3.41 23.02
N ARG A 629 2.89 3.33 21.70
CA ARG A 629 2.44 2.15 20.96
C ARG A 629 1.15 1.56 21.52
N VAL A 630 0.16 2.40 21.83
CA VAL A 630 -1.09 1.97 22.47
C VAL A 630 -1.84 0.95 21.62
N VAL A 631 -1.94 1.15 20.30
CA VAL A 631 -2.66 0.20 19.43
C VAL A 631 -2.01 -1.20 19.45
N PRO A 632 -0.70 -1.37 19.20
CA PRO A 632 -0.03 -2.67 19.37
C PRO A 632 -0.15 -3.24 20.79
N LEU A 633 -0.04 -2.39 21.83
CA LEU A 633 -0.17 -2.82 23.23
C LEU A 633 -1.57 -3.41 23.50
N VAL A 634 -2.63 -2.71 23.10
CA VAL A 634 -4.01 -3.16 23.27
C VAL A 634 -4.25 -4.44 22.47
N MET A 635 -3.79 -4.51 21.22
CA MET A 635 -3.90 -5.73 20.41
C MET A 635 -3.15 -6.90 21.05
N SER A 636 -1.98 -6.65 21.63
CA SER A 636 -1.20 -7.68 22.35
C SER A 636 -1.83 -8.09 23.67
N ALA A 637 -2.48 -7.16 24.39
CA ALA A 637 -3.20 -7.45 25.63
C ALA A 637 -4.46 -8.28 25.33
N LEU A 638 -5.21 -7.91 24.28
CA LEU A 638 -6.34 -8.68 23.78
C LEU A 638 -5.89 -10.06 23.29
N PHE A 639 -4.77 -10.16 22.57
CA PHE A 639 -4.16 -11.44 22.21
C PHE A 639 -3.82 -12.25 23.46
N ALA A 640 -3.22 -11.64 24.48
CA ALA A 640 -2.87 -12.32 25.72
C ALA A 640 -4.08 -12.77 26.55
N LEU A 641 -5.22 -12.10 26.44
CA LEU A 641 -6.46 -12.44 27.16
C LEU A 641 -7.33 -13.46 26.40
N LEU A 642 -7.44 -13.32 25.07
CA LEU A 642 -8.40 -14.06 24.25
C LEU A 642 -7.78 -15.25 23.50
N ALA A 643 -6.48 -15.21 23.16
CA ALA A 643 -5.89 -16.26 22.34
C ALA A 643 -5.59 -17.52 23.18
N PRO A 644 -5.95 -18.72 22.68
CA PRO A 644 -5.59 -19.98 23.33
C PRO A 644 -4.06 -20.16 23.29
N LYS A 645 -3.43 -20.36 24.45
CA LYS A 645 -1.97 -20.37 24.61
C LYS A 645 -1.45 -21.77 24.85
N HIS A 646 -0.86 -22.39 23.84
CA HIS A 646 -0.04 -23.57 24.08
C HIS A 646 1.28 -23.57 23.27
N THR A 647 1.31 -23.33 21.94
CA THR A 647 2.58 -23.42 21.17
C THR A 647 3.33 -22.08 20.99
N ARG A 648 4.67 -22.10 20.89
CA ARG A 648 5.51 -20.91 20.56
C ARG A 648 5.17 -20.35 19.17
N ARG A 649 4.83 -21.23 18.23
CA ARG A 649 4.40 -20.84 16.88
C ARG A 649 3.03 -20.15 16.88
N GLU A 650 2.03 -20.67 17.60
CA GLU A 650 0.74 -19.99 17.77
C GLU A 650 0.92 -18.62 18.42
N ARG A 651 1.80 -18.53 19.43
CA ARG A 651 2.16 -17.29 20.10
C ARG A 651 2.83 -16.28 19.16
N ASN A 652 3.57 -16.75 18.16
CA ASN A 652 4.24 -15.95 17.14
C ASN A 652 3.37 -15.76 15.87
N SER A 653 2.20 -16.40 15.80
CA SER A 653 1.28 -16.29 14.67
C SER A 653 0.18 -15.28 14.99
N ALA A 654 -0.36 -14.64 13.95
CA ALA A 654 -1.47 -13.72 14.11
C ALA A 654 -2.78 -14.49 14.29
N TRP A 655 -3.57 -14.17 15.32
CA TRP A 655 -4.90 -14.74 15.54
C TRP A 655 -5.97 -13.68 15.32
N PHE A 656 -6.78 -13.81 14.25
CA PHE A 656 -7.77 -12.78 13.84
C PHE A 656 -7.21 -11.35 13.73
N GLY A 657 -5.91 -11.22 13.38
CA GLY A 657 -5.22 -9.92 13.31
C GLY A 657 -4.65 -9.43 14.65
N LEU A 658 -4.93 -10.11 15.76
CA LEU A 658 -4.26 -9.91 17.05
C LEU A 658 -2.88 -10.58 17.03
N ARG A 659 -1.87 -9.92 17.59
CA ARG A 659 -0.46 -10.35 17.53
C ARG A 659 0.26 -10.12 18.86
N ASN A 660 1.33 -10.86 19.08
CA ASN A 660 2.21 -10.65 20.22
C ASN A 660 3.07 -9.39 20.02
N ILE A 661 3.37 -8.71 21.12
CA ILE A 661 4.17 -7.47 21.15
C ILE A 661 5.62 -7.64 20.69
N GLY A 662 6.15 -8.87 20.81
CA GLY A 662 7.54 -9.18 20.44
C GLY A 662 7.79 -9.22 18.93
N GLN A 663 6.75 -9.34 18.10
CA GLN A 663 6.89 -9.33 16.65
C GLN A 663 6.59 -7.94 16.09
N THR A 664 7.52 -7.40 15.31
CA THR A 664 7.42 -6.04 14.79
C THR A 664 6.70 -6.01 13.45
N ASP A 665 5.70 -5.13 13.31
CA ASP A 665 5.05 -4.88 12.03
C ASP A 665 5.97 -4.02 11.13
N PRO A 666 5.91 -4.18 9.79
CA PRO A 666 6.57 -3.26 8.89
C PRO A 666 5.96 -1.87 9.04
N PHE A 667 6.79 -0.82 8.96
CA PHE A 667 6.29 0.54 8.97
C PHE A 667 5.40 0.79 7.74
N ASP A 668 4.10 0.99 7.98
CA ASP A 668 3.15 1.37 6.94
C ASP A 668 2.84 2.88 7.07
N PRO A 669 3.41 3.74 6.20
CA PRO A 669 3.17 5.18 6.27
C PRO A 669 1.77 5.57 5.77
N THR A 670 0.95 4.66 5.27
CA THR A 670 -0.25 5.00 4.47
C THR A 670 -1.27 5.90 5.19
N ASN A 671 -1.71 5.50 6.40
CA ASN A 671 -2.71 6.26 7.14
C ASN A 671 -2.13 7.56 7.70
N THR A 672 -0.94 7.48 8.31
CA THR A 672 -0.26 8.63 8.93
C THR A 672 0.11 9.70 7.90
N LEU A 673 0.51 9.29 6.70
CA LEU A 673 0.78 10.18 5.57
C LEU A 673 -0.49 10.92 5.11
N ALA A 674 -1.65 10.26 5.10
CA ALA A 674 -2.92 10.90 4.74
C ALA A 674 -3.30 12.00 5.75
N ASP A 675 -3.09 11.75 7.04
CA ASP A 675 -3.35 12.76 8.08
C ASP A 675 -2.35 13.91 8.01
N CYS A 676 -1.06 13.62 7.78
CA CYS A 676 -0.04 14.66 7.60
C CYS A 676 -0.30 15.50 6.34
N PHE A 677 -0.88 14.91 5.27
CA PHE A 677 -1.33 15.63 4.10
C PHE A 677 -2.46 16.62 4.43
N LEU A 678 -3.43 16.23 5.26
CA LEU A 678 -4.47 17.15 5.72
C LEU A 678 -3.87 18.33 6.49
N VAL A 679 -2.91 18.09 7.39
CA VAL A 679 -2.25 19.17 8.13
C VAL A 679 -1.44 20.09 7.20
N LEU A 680 -0.82 19.54 6.15
CA LEU A 680 -0.14 20.33 5.12
C LEU A 680 -1.14 21.20 4.35
N LEU A 681 -2.28 20.65 3.94
CA LEU A 681 -3.35 21.38 3.27
C LEU A 681 -3.83 22.54 4.14
N VAL A 682 -4.14 22.29 5.41
CA VAL A 682 -4.55 23.29 6.40
C VAL A 682 -3.50 24.39 6.56
N THR A 683 -2.21 24.02 6.57
CA THR A 683 -1.12 25.00 6.65
C THR A 683 -1.13 25.93 5.45
N LEU A 684 -1.26 25.40 4.22
CA LEU A 684 -1.22 26.19 3.00
C LEU A 684 -2.48 27.06 2.82
N THR A 685 -3.65 26.56 3.18
CA THR A 685 -4.92 27.29 3.05
C THR A 685 -5.01 28.42 4.07
N PHE A 686 -4.70 28.16 5.34
CA PHE A 686 -4.86 29.13 6.41
C PHE A 686 -3.68 30.09 6.59
N ALA A 687 -2.53 29.85 5.97
CA ALA A 687 -1.39 30.77 6.08
C ALA A 687 -1.71 32.24 5.75
N PRO A 688 -2.39 32.58 4.63
CA PRO A 688 -2.84 33.94 4.38
C PRO A 688 -4.11 34.32 5.17
N ILE A 689 -4.98 33.37 5.53
CA ILE A 689 -6.30 33.66 6.12
C ILE A 689 -6.24 33.88 7.64
N ALA A 690 -5.68 32.89 8.35
CA ALA A 690 -5.59 32.83 9.81
C ALA A 690 -4.18 32.32 10.19
N PRO A 691 -3.16 33.21 10.21
CA PRO A 691 -1.75 32.81 10.35
C PRO A 691 -1.44 32.08 11.66
N LEU A 692 -2.26 32.26 12.70
CA LEU A 692 -2.13 31.56 13.99
C LEU A 692 -2.12 30.04 13.84
N VAL A 693 -2.88 29.50 12.86
CA VAL A 693 -2.92 28.05 12.57
C VAL A 693 -1.52 27.51 12.30
N CYS A 694 -0.66 28.29 11.64
CA CYS A 694 0.67 27.86 11.21
C CYS A 694 1.64 27.60 12.37
N TYR A 695 1.42 28.21 13.53
CA TYR A 695 2.22 27.94 14.74
C TYR A 695 1.97 26.53 15.26
N PHE A 696 0.70 26.12 15.32
CA PHE A 696 0.31 24.80 15.76
C PHE A 696 0.70 23.72 14.74
N THR A 697 0.55 23.98 13.44
CA THR A 697 0.97 23.02 12.41
C THR A 697 2.50 22.88 12.31
N TRP A 698 3.26 23.96 12.54
CA TRP A 698 4.72 23.87 12.63
C TRP A 698 5.14 22.98 13.80
N PHE A 699 4.55 23.19 14.98
CA PHE A 699 4.82 22.36 16.15
C PHE A 699 4.44 20.90 15.92
N PHE A 700 3.31 20.64 15.25
CA PHE A 700 2.90 19.29 14.85
C PHE A 700 3.95 18.62 13.95
N PHE A 701 4.40 19.26 12.86
CA PHE A 701 5.39 18.65 11.97
C PHE A 701 6.73 18.40 12.66
N PHE A 702 7.15 19.32 13.54
CA PHE A 702 8.37 19.17 14.33
C PHE A 702 8.27 17.99 15.32
N ALA A 703 7.19 17.92 16.11
CA ALA A 703 6.97 16.83 17.05
C ALA A 703 6.78 15.48 16.34
N SER A 704 6.07 15.47 15.21
CA SER A 704 5.87 14.28 14.38
C SER A 704 7.18 13.73 13.83
N GLU A 705 8.10 14.60 13.35
CA GLU A 705 9.42 14.15 12.89
C GLU A 705 10.16 13.42 14.01
N ILE A 706 10.18 13.98 15.23
CA ILE A 706 10.88 13.39 16.38
C ILE A 706 10.32 12.00 16.72
N VAL A 707 8.98 11.89 16.83
CA VAL A 707 8.30 10.64 17.21
C VAL A 707 8.49 9.56 16.15
N TYR A 708 8.16 9.86 14.89
CA TYR A 708 8.25 8.84 13.84
C TYR A 708 9.69 8.44 13.53
N ARG A 709 10.65 9.39 13.57
CA ARG A 709 12.07 9.06 13.39
C ARG A 709 12.55 8.07 14.45
N ARG A 710 12.13 8.26 15.70
CA ARG A 710 12.44 7.33 16.79
C ARG A 710 11.82 5.94 16.54
N GLN A 711 10.54 5.90 16.20
CA GLN A 711 9.85 4.63 16.03
C GLN A 711 10.40 3.81 14.86
N VAL A 712 10.64 4.43 13.71
CA VAL A 712 11.14 3.69 12.56
C VAL A 712 12.57 3.17 12.79
N LEU A 713 13.38 3.90 13.57
CA LEU A 713 14.74 3.46 13.90
C LEU A 713 14.80 2.33 14.94
N ARG A 714 13.82 2.19 15.85
CA ARG A 714 13.94 1.25 17.00
C ARG A 714 12.83 0.21 17.13
N VAL A 715 11.69 0.44 16.48
CA VAL A 715 10.47 -0.32 16.70
C VAL A 715 10.01 -1.04 15.44
N TYR A 716 9.89 -0.33 14.32
CA TYR A 716 9.29 -0.92 13.11
C TYR A 716 10.27 -1.77 12.32
N LYS A 717 9.76 -2.85 11.70
CA LYS A 717 10.55 -3.64 10.76
C LYS A 717 10.82 -2.83 9.49
N PRO A 718 12.07 -2.77 9.01
CA PRO A 718 12.39 -1.97 7.85
C PRO A 718 11.88 -2.61 6.55
N THR A 719 11.35 -1.77 5.65
CA THR A 719 10.90 -2.14 4.30
C THR A 719 11.94 -1.68 3.28
N CYS A 720 13.17 -2.19 3.40
CA CYS A 720 14.32 -1.77 2.59
C CYS A 720 14.13 -1.97 1.07
N PHE A 721 13.24 -2.88 0.68
CA PHE A 721 12.90 -3.19 -0.70
C PHE A 721 11.96 -2.18 -1.37
N ALA A 722 11.31 -1.31 -0.62
CA ALA A 722 10.31 -0.40 -1.17
C ALA A 722 10.97 0.70 -2.01
N LEU A 723 10.61 0.79 -3.28
CA LEU A 723 11.29 1.62 -4.30
C LEU A 723 10.84 3.09 -4.34
N GLY A 724 10.14 3.63 -3.34
CA GLY A 724 9.70 5.05 -3.37
C GLY A 724 8.32 5.27 -3.98
N ALA A 725 7.41 4.29 -3.91
CA ALA A 725 6.13 4.33 -4.64
C ALA A 725 5.21 5.51 -4.21
N TYR A 726 5.36 5.99 -2.97
CA TYR A 726 4.53 7.07 -2.42
C TYR A 726 4.89 8.46 -2.98
N TRP A 727 6.17 8.74 -3.24
CA TRP A 727 6.62 10.10 -3.56
C TRP A 727 5.92 10.73 -4.77
N PRO A 728 5.77 10.05 -5.94
CA PRO A 728 5.06 10.63 -7.07
C PRO A 728 3.60 10.98 -6.75
N ARG A 729 2.95 10.20 -5.87
CA ARG A 729 1.56 10.42 -5.45
C ARG A 729 1.50 11.58 -4.46
N MET A 730 2.42 11.63 -3.49
CA MET A 730 2.55 12.74 -2.53
C MET A 730 2.81 14.07 -3.23
N PHE A 731 3.71 14.11 -4.22
CA PHE A 731 3.97 15.32 -4.99
C PHE A 731 2.69 15.87 -5.65
N LYS A 732 1.87 15.00 -6.27
CA LYS A 732 0.58 15.38 -6.84
C LYS A 732 -0.34 15.97 -5.76
N PHE A 733 -0.41 15.36 -4.59
CA PHE A 733 -1.20 15.87 -3.47
C PHE A 733 -0.70 17.23 -2.96
N CYS A 734 0.62 17.47 -2.90
CA CYS A 734 1.16 18.80 -2.55
C CYS A 734 0.73 19.87 -3.56
N ILE A 735 0.73 19.55 -4.87
CA ILE A 735 0.24 20.47 -5.91
C ILE A 735 -1.27 20.70 -5.75
N ILE A 736 -2.06 19.64 -5.51
CA ILE A 736 -3.50 19.76 -5.23
C ILE A 736 -3.73 20.68 -4.02
N ALA A 737 -2.95 20.51 -2.94
CA ALA A 737 -3.08 21.36 -1.76
C ALA A 737 -2.77 22.83 -2.03
N LEU A 738 -1.74 23.13 -2.86
CA LEU A 738 -1.44 24.49 -3.30
C LEU A 738 -2.59 25.10 -4.13
N VAL A 739 -3.14 24.32 -5.07
CA VAL A 739 -4.27 24.78 -5.91
C VAL A 739 -5.52 24.99 -5.05
N VAL A 740 -5.83 24.07 -4.13
CA VAL A 740 -6.97 24.23 -3.21
C VAL A 740 -6.79 25.47 -2.33
N ALA A 741 -5.60 25.70 -1.76
CA ALA A 741 -5.31 26.91 -0.99
C ALA A 741 -5.58 28.19 -1.80
N GLN A 742 -5.14 28.24 -3.06
CA GLN A 742 -5.36 29.39 -3.94
C GLN A 742 -6.82 29.56 -4.33
N LEU A 743 -7.55 28.48 -4.62
CA LEU A 743 -8.99 28.52 -4.90
C LEU A 743 -9.78 29.03 -3.69
N THR A 744 -9.43 28.60 -2.48
CA THR A 744 -10.07 29.10 -1.25
C THR A 744 -9.78 30.59 -1.04
N LEU A 745 -8.56 31.06 -1.33
CA LEU A 745 -8.21 32.46 -1.23
C LEU A 745 -8.95 33.33 -2.26
N ILE A 746 -9.09 32.85 -3.50
CA ILE A 746 -9.91 33.52 -4.53
C ILE A 746 -11.35 33.65 -4.05
N GLY A 747 -11.92 32.58 -3.50
CA GLY A 747 -13.27 32.58 -2.93
C GLY A 747 -13.46 33.69 -1.91
N ILE A 748 -12.55 33.80 -0.92
CA ILE A 748 -12.65 34.81 0.14
C ILE A 748 -12.40 36.23 -0.37
N LEU A 749 -11.41 36.44 -1.26
CA LEU A 749 -11.11 37.75 -1.83
C LEU A 749 -12.25 38.28 -2.72
N SER A 750 -12.94 37.38 -3.42
CA SER A 750 -14.12 37.72 -4.23
C SER A 750 -15.24 38.29 -3.35
N LEU A 751 -15.45 37.74 -2.16
CA LEU A 751 -16.48 38.20 -1.23
C LEU A 751 -16.21 39.57 -0.62
N LYS A 752 -14.94 39.94 -0.45
CA LYS A 752 -14.56 41.27 0.07
C LYS A 752 -14.67 42.38 -1.00
N GLN A 753 -15.31 42.09 -2.14
CA GLN A 753 -15.59 43.01 -3.26
C GLN A 753 -14.34 43.70 -3.85
N THR A 754 -13.18 43.02 -3.82
CA THR A 754 -11.96 43.50 -4.49
C THR A 754 -11.74 42.80 -5.81
N THR A 755 -11.57 43.55 -6.90
CA THR A 755 -11.46 42.98 -8.24
C THR A 755 -10.03 42.57 -8.61
N VAL A 756 -9.02 43.33 -8.19
CA VAL A 756 -7.63 43.14 -8.65
C VAL A 756 -6.90 41.96 -7.97
N PRO A 757 -6.87 41.84 -6.63
CA PRO A 757 -6.16 40.74 -5.95
C PRO A 757 -6.54 39.32 -6.41
N PRO A 758 -7.83 38.95 -6.61
CA PRO A 758 -8.16 37.59 -7.05
C PRO A 758 -7.66 37.28 -8.47
N ILE A 759 -7.56 38.27 -9.37
CA ILE A 759 -6.98 38.09 -10.71
C ILE A 759 -5.50 37.66 -10.61
N PHE A 760 -4.73 38.27 -9.72
CA PHE A 760 -3.34 37.87 -9.48
C PHE A 760 -3.22 36.45 -8.91
N VAL A 761 -4.13 36.05 -8.03
CA VAL A 761 -4.15 34.67 -7.52
C VAL A 761 -4.50 33.66 -8.63
N ILE A 762 -5.37 34.02 -9.58
CA ILE A 762 -5.64 33.18 -10.77
C ILE A 762 -4.36 33.00 -11.61
N VAL A 763 -3.60 34.08 -11.83
CA VAL A 763 -2.29 33.98 -12.52
C VAL A 763 -1.34 33.06 -11.76
N LEU A 764 -1.35 33.12 -10.42
CA LEU A 764 -0.55 32.22 -9.59
C LEU A 764 -0.93 30.74 -9.76
N ILE A 765 -2.23 30.40 -9.89
CA ILE A 765 -2.67 29.04 -10.19
C ILE A 765 -2.08 28.56 -11.52
N VAL A 766 -2.12 29.40 -12.57
CA VAL A 766 -1.54 29.07 -13.88
C VAL A 766 -0.04 28.80 -13.75
N ILE A 767 0.70 29.62 -12.99
CA ILE A 767 2.13 29.39 -12.72
C ILE A 767 2.36 28.03 -12.03
N VAL A 768 1.56 27.68 -11.02
CA VAL A 768 1.67 26.39 -10.32
C VAL A 768 1.37 25.21 -11.26
N LEU A 769 0.38 25.33 -12.14
CA LEU A 769 0.05 24.29 -13.12
C LEU A 769 1.14 24.12 -14.18
N LEU A 770 1.73 25.23 -14.66
CA LEU A 770 2.89 25.19 -15.56
C LEU A 770 4.11 24.56 -14.89
N PHE A 771 4.37 24.90 -13.63
CA PHE A 771 5.41 24.26 -12.83
C PHE A 771 5.18 22.75 -12.68
N ASN A 772 3.95 22.34 -12.35
CA ASN A 772 3.58 20.94 -12.25
C ASN A 772 3.79 20.18 -13.58
N TYR A 773 3.38 20.78 -14.70
CA TYR A 773 3.63 20.23 -16.04
C TYR A 773 5.14 20.04 -16.31
N HIS A 774 5.96 21.05 -16.00
CA HIS A 774 7.41 20.96 -16.14
C HIS A 774 8.03 19.85 -15.27
N VAL A 775 7.59 19.71 -14.01
CA VAL A 775 8.14 18.68 -13.11
C VAL A 775 7.71 17.28 -13.53
N ILE A 776 6.43 17.08 -13.88
CA ILE A 776 5.88 15.77 -14.26
C ILE A 776 6.45 15.27 -15.59
N THR A 777 6.82 16.16 -16.51
CA THR A 777 7.43 15.77 -17.78
C THR A 777 8.89 15.34 -17.61
N LEU A 778 9.64 16.00 -16.73
CA LEU A 778 11.08 15.79 -16.56
C LEU A 778 11.43 14.67 -15.58
N TYR A 779 10.99 14.77 -14.32
CA TYR A 779 11.56 13.97 -13.24
C TYR A 779 11.05 12.54 -13.11
N PRO A 780 9.76 12.21 -13.34
CA PRO A 780 9.28 10.83 -13.25
C PRO A 780 10.03 9.86 -14.18
N ARG A 781 10.36 10.32 -15.39
CA ARG A 781 11.16 9.54 -16.36
C ARG A 781 12.57 9.27 -15.84
N ALA A 782 13.23 10.33 -15.36
CA ALA A 782 14.55 10.23 -14.76
C ALA A 782 14.58 9.38 -13.48
N ALA A 783 13.52 9.41 -12.67
CA ALA A 783 13.44 8.63 -11.43
C ALA A 783 13.20 7.14 -11.69
N LYS A 784 12.44 6.77 -12.72
CA LYS A 784 12.02 5.39 -12.96
C LYS A 784 13.21 4.48 -13.31
N TYR A 785 14.14 4.98 -14.11
CA TYR A 785 15.23 4.21 -14.72
C TYR A 785 16.62 4.74 -14.33
N LEU A 786 17.62 3.86 -14.36
CA LEU A 786 19.02 4.22 -14.15
C LEU A 786 19.68 4.61 -15.50
N PRO A 787 20.55 5.64 -15.56
CA PRO A 787 21.29 5.96 -16.77
C PRO A 787 22.18 4.80 -17.23
N LEU A 788 22.18 4.50 -18.53
CA LEU A 788 22.93 3.34 -19.08
C LEU A 788 24.43 3.40 -18.80
N MET A 789 25.04 4.59 -18.87
CA MET A 789 26.46 4.76 -18.53
C MET A 789 26.76 4.44 -17.07
N ASP A 790 25.82 4.76 -16.16
CA ASP A 790 25.96 4.41 -14.75
C ASP A 790 25.81 2.89 -14.56
N CYS A 791 24.91 2.23 -15.30
CA CYS A 791 24.79 0.77 -15.30
C CYS A 791 26.11 0.08 -15.68
N VAL A 792 26.72 0.49 -16.81
CA VAL A 792 27.98 -0.08 -17.29
C VAL A 792 29.12 0.15 -16.29
N ARG A 793 29.21 1.37 -15.73
CA ARG A 793 30.21 1.70 -14.71
C ARG A 793 30.02 0.84 -13.46
N LEU A 794 28.79 0.64 -13.01
CA LEU A 794 28.49 -0.18 -11.83
C LEU A 794 28.81 -1.66 -12.08
N ASP A 795 28.42 -2.20 -13.24
CA ASP A 795 28.70 -3.59 -13.60
C ASP A 795 30.21 -3.83 -13.73
N SER A 796 30.95 -2.87 -14.31
CA SER A 796 32.42 -2.89 -14.38
C SER A 796 33.06 -2.84 -12.98
N ALA A 797 32.57 -1.95 -12.11
CA ALA A 797 33.07 -1.79 -10.74
C ALA A 797 32.80 -3.03 -9.86
N ARG A 798 31.78 -3.82 -10.20
CA ARG A 798 31.44 -5.08 -9.52
C ARG A 798 32.29 -6.26 -10.01
N GLY A 799 33.19 -6.06 -10.97
CA GLY A 799 34.02 -7.14 -11.53
C GLY A 799 33.21 -8.19 -12.30
N LEU A 800 32.02 -7.85 -12.83
CA LEU A 800 31.14 -8.81 -13.52
C LEU A 800 31.74 -9.35 -14.84
N HIS A 801 32.81 -8.71 -15.34
CA HIS A 801 33.57 -9.19 -16.49
C HIS A 801 34.69 -10.17 -16.11
N GLU A 802 34.91 -10.42 -14.82
CA GLU A 802 35.99 -11.27 -14.33
C GLU A 802 35.50 -12.72 -14.12
N PRO A 803 36.11 -13.74 -14.75
CA PRO A 803 35.57 -15.10 -14.77
C PRO A 803 35.62 -15.86 -13.43
N THR A 804 36.30 -15.30 -12.41
CA THR A 804 36.68 -15.98 -11.15
C THR A 804 35.83 -15.63 -9.92
N THR A 805 34.87 -14.70 -9.99
CA THR A 805 34.00 -14.33 -8.85
C THR A 805 32.79 -15.28 -8.70
N PRO A 806 32.32 -15.61 -7.48
CA PRO A 806 31.16 -16.48 -7.29
C PRO A 806 29.90 -15.78 -7.84
N LYS A 807 29.36 -16.37 -8.92
CA LYS A 807 28.42 -15.78 -9.89
C LYS A 807 26.98 -15.77 -9.37
N PHE A 808 26.32 -14.61 -9.37
CA PHE A 808 24.86 -14.38 -9.41
C PHE A 808 23.92 -15.36 -8.66
N PHE A 809 24.38 -16.04 -7.62
CA PHE A 809 23.56 -17.02 -6.87
C PHE A 809 22.27 -16.38 -6.33
N PHE A 810 22.35 -15.09 -5.99
CA PHE A 810 21.20 -14.28 -5.57
C PHE A 810 20.13 -14.06 -6.66
N LEU A 811 20.31 -14.54 -7.90
CA LEU A 811 19.30 -14.47 -8.98
C LEU A 811 18.65 -15.83 -9.26
N ASP A 812 19.25 -16.92 -8.77
CA ASP A 812 18.79 -18.26 -9.08
C ASP A 812 17.57 -18.59 -8.19
N ASN A 813 16.44 -18.93 -8.80
CA ASN A 813 15.18 -19.32 -8.14
C ASN A 813 14.53 -18.32 -7.16
N VAL A 814 14.97 -17.05 -7.12
CA VAL A 814 14.38 -15.98 -6.26
C VAL A 814 12.89 -15.81 -6.50
N TYR A 815 12.49 -15.75 -7.77
CA TYR A 815 11.11 -15.48 -8.17
C TYR A 815 10.25 -16.75 -8.21
N ARG A 816 10.70 -17.87 -7.63
CA ARG A 816 9.88 -19.08 -7.56
C ARG A 816 8.73 -18.87 -6.57
N GLN A 817 7.52 -19.26 -6.97
CA GLN A 817 6.36 -19.11 -6.10
C GLN A 817 6.56 -19.84 -4.76
N PRO A 818 6.22 -19.22 -3.62
CA PRO A 818 6.42 -19.83 -2.30
C PRO A 818 5.77 -21.20 -2.14
N ALA A 819 4.61 -21.41 -2.77
CA ALA A 819 3.89 -22.67 -2.75
C ALA A 819 4.65 -23.81 -3.46
N MET A 820 5.47 -23.51 -4.46
CA MET A 820 6.27 -24.52 -5.17
C MET A 820 7.50 -24.98 -4.36
N ASN A 821 7.97 -24.16 -3.42
CA ASN A 821 9.10 -24.51 -2.53
C ASN A 821 8.70 -25.48 -1.41
N GLN A 822 7.41 -25.81 -1.30
CA GLN A 822 6.81 -26.53 -0.18
C GLN A 822 6.72 -28.05 -0.41
N ARG A 823 7.53 -28.60 -1.35
CA ARG A 823 7.57 -30.02 -1.73
C ARG A 823 7.97 -30.94 -0.58
N VAL A 824 8.90 -30.51 0.26
CA VAL A 824 9.39 -31.31 1.39
C VAL A 824 8.23 -31.53 2.38
N PRO A 825 8.01 -32.77 2.86
CA PRO A 825 6.98 -33.06 3.84
C PRO A 825 7.27 -32.28 5.12
N ILE A 826 6.25 -31.61 5.64
CA ILE A 826 6.37 -30.88 6.90
C ILE A 826 6.02 -31.81 8.04
N ARG A 827 6.90 -31.89 9.03
CA ARG A 827 6.65 -32.57 10.32
C ARG A 827 6.33 -31.53 11.40
N ALA A 828 5.62 -31.95 12.44
CA ALA A 828 5.46 -31.12 13.63
C ALA A 828 6.81 -31.02 14.36
N ASP A 829 7.20 -29.81 14.74
CA ASP A 829 8.46 -29.61 15.45
C ASP A 829 8.28 -29.86 16.95
N TYR A 830 8.75 -31.03 17.41
CA TYR A 830 8.68 -31.46 18.80
C TYR A 830 9.64 -30.69 19.71
N ARG A 831 10.67 -30.01 19.18
CA ARG A 831 11.66 -29.29 20.00
C ARG A 831 11.07 -28.03 20.64
N MET A 832 9.95 -27.53 20.13
CA MET A 832 9.21 -26.39 20.70
C MET A 832 8.61 -26.65 22.10
N LEU A 833 8.64 -27.90 22.56
CA LEU A 833 8.10 -28.38 23.84
C LEU A 833 9.11 -28.32 25.00
N VAL A 834 10.41 -28.32 24.69
CA VAL A 834 11.47 -28.35 25.70
C VAL A 834 11.79 -26.92 26.17
N ASN A 835 11.75 -26.68 27.48
CA ASN A 835 11.99 -25.36 28.10
C ASN A 835 13.40 -24.77 27.79
N ASP A 836 14.35 -25.57 27.30
CA ASP A 836 15.74 -25.17 26.99
C ASP A 836 15.99 -24.84 25.49
N TYR A 837 14.96 -24.41 24.76
CA TYR A 837 15.12 -24.05 23.34
C TYR A 837 15.87 -22.72 23.15
N ASN A 838 17.17 -22.81 22.91
CA ASN A 838 18.01 -21.72 22.43
C ASN A 838 17.90 -21.62 20.89
N GLU A 839 17.59 -20.42 20.36
CA GLU A 839 17.48 -20.20 18.90
C GLU A 839 18.79 -20.48 18.14
N GLU A 840 19.93 -20.37 18.84
CA GLU A 840 21.26 -20.69 18.30
C GLU A 840 21.41 -22.17 17.93
N THR A 841 20.86 -23.09 18.72
CA THR A 841 20.97 -24.55 18.48
C THR A 841 20.07 -25.04 17.34
N ALA A 842 19.00 -24.30 17.04
CA ALA A 842 18.05 -24.64 15.98
C ALA A 842 18.49 -24.17 14.59
N LEU A 843 19.23 -23.07 14.52
CA LEU A 843 19.84 -22.57 13.28
C LEU A 843 21.15 -23.29 12.94
N SER A 844 21.82 -23.91 13.93
CA SER A 844 23.09 -24.62 13.74
C SER A 844 22.96 -26.14 13.55
N SER A 845 21.78 -26.74 13.71
CA SER A 845 21.63 -28.20 13.57
C SER A 845 21.32 -28.58 12.12
N SER A 846 22.34 -29.01 11.38
CA SER A 846 22.20 -29.93 10.27
C SER A 846 21.62 -31.25 10.79
N GLU A 847 20.32 -31.50 10.63
CA GLU A 847 19.66 -32.82 10.61
C GLU A 847 18.16 -32.66 10.92
N ILE A 848 17.30 -33.06 9.99
CA ILE A 848 16.58 -34.35 9.97
C ILE A 848 16.24 -34.62 8.49
N HIS A 849 17.14 -35.29 7.78
CA HIS A 849 16.73 -36.33 6.85
C HIS A 849 16.82 -37.61 7.67
N SER A 850 15.70 -38.23 8.08
CA SER A 850 15.83 -39.62 8.52
C SER A 850 16.28 -40.43 7.31
N LEU A 851 17.10 -41.46 7.49
CA LEU A 851 17.50 -42.40 6.42
C LEU A 851 16.29 -42.97 5.66
N GLU A 852 15.12 -43.02 6.32
CA GLU A 852 13.83 -43.36 5.70
C GLU A 852 13.33 -42.31 4.68
N ASP A 853 13.57 -41.01 4.88
CA ASP A 853 13.19 -39.96 3.92
C ASP A 853 14.07 -39.97 2.66
N GLN A 854 15.35 -40.37 2.77
CA GLN A 854 16.19 -40.60 1.59
C GLN A 854 15.70 -41.81 0.79
N GLN A 855 15.18 -42.84 1.45
CA GLN A 855 14.57 -43.98 0.77
C GLN A 855 13.24 -43.63 0.10
N VAL A 856 12.39 -42.81 0.72
CA VAL A 856 11.12 -42.37 0.11
C VAL A 856 11.36 -41.43 -1.08
N VAL A 857 12.33 -40.52 -0.98
CA VAL A 857 12.74 -39.64 -2.10
C VAL A 857 13.39 -40.44 -3.24
N MET A 858 14.20 -41.46 -2.94
CA MET A 858 14.76 -42.35 -3.96
C MET A 858 13.74 -43.33 -4.55
N SER A 859 12.62 -43.61 -3.88
CA SER A 859 11.53 -44.44 -4.43
C SER A 859 10.52 -43.67 -5.28
N ALA A 860 10.56 -42.33 -5.23
CA ALA A 860 9.63 -41.43 -5.93
C ALA A 860 10.29 -40.62 -7.06
N VAL A 861 11.61 -40.77 -7.24
CA VAL A 861 12.37 -40.41 -8.45
C VAL A 861 12.51 -41.69 -9.28
#